data_AF-A0A954XAF0-F1
#
_entry.id   AF-A0A954XAF0-F1
#
_cell.length_a   1.000
_cell.length_b   1.000
_cell.length_c   1.000
_cell.angle_alpha   90.00
_cell.angle_beta   90.00
_cell.angle_gamma   90.00
#
_symmetry.space_group_name_H-M   'P 1'
#
loop_
_entity.id
_entity.type
_entity.pdbx_description
1 polymer ?
#
loop_
_entity_poly.entity_id
_entity_poly.type
_entity_poly.pdbx_seq_one_letter_code
_entity_poly.pdbx_strand_id
1 'polypeptide(L)'
;AEALKEIRGRLGFLMNVGLDYLALDRTAPTLSGGESQRIRLAGQIGSGLVGVLYILDEPSIGLHPRDNDRLLETLARLRDMGNTVVVVEHDEDTMRAADTIIDFGPGPGVRGGEVVAIGSADKIAREKRSVTGQFLAGSRTIEVPKQRRIDSLDSRPMLRMVAESTAAYNGRRRRGRKSAADDANNANGSEASSQGANVLRVIGAAHNNLKHVNVEIPLGAFVCVTGVSGSGKSSLVNDILVEALRRDLNGGEGEPGLHERIEGLEHLDKLIAIDQSPIGRTPRSNPGTYIKVFDDIRALFTQLPDSKRRGFKPGRFSFNVMGGRCEACEGNGSNRLEMDFLADVWVTCPVCEGHRYNRETLQVRYKDRSIADVLEMDVQQALELFENVPNIQHKLQTLHDVGLDYLKLGQPSPTLSGGEAQRIKLARELVKKSTGRTLYLLDEPTTGLHFADIQLLLKVLHDFVELGNTVLVVEHNLDVIKTADWLIDLGPEGGSGGGEIVACGTPETLTEIESSYTGQALAKVLQRESTGSSKKTKSPRHGKPTKSRSNGKVHLAKQITVQNAHQHNLKGVDVTIDRDKMTVFCGPSGSGKSSLAMDTIYAEGQRRYVESLSSYARQFVSQMQKPAVDHIDGLSPAIAIEQKNLGHTPRSTVGTVTEIYDYLRILMARLGTPHCPRCDVPVGTQTADQVIDKIMQHDDGTRLMLAAPIEISVGDKYETYWEELRGGGYARVRIDGQTYSLDEVPEIDRRRKHDVEVVVDRIVVKSGSRSRIADSVEHTLSLGKGVLHAIYPQDDLPEPRWQRVVHS
;
A
#
# COMPACT_ATOMS: atom_id res chain seq x y z
N ALA A 1 -5.34 5.40 31.78
CA ALA A 1 -4.20 6.32 31.55
C ALA A 1 -3.17 5.70 30.61
N GLU A 2 -2.69 4.49 30.88
CA GLU A 2 -1.69 3.79 30.06
C GLU A 2 -2.17 3.53 28.61
N ALA A 3 -3.39 3.02 28.40
CA ALA A 3 -3.95 2.86 27.06
C ALA A 3 -4.00 4.19 26.25
N LEU A 4 -4.30 5.31 26.91
CA LEU A 4 -4.28 6.64 26.25
C LEU A 4 -2.86 7.07 25.88
N LYS A 5 -1.86 6.71 26.69
CA LYS A 5 -0.45 6.97 26.40
C LYS A 5 -0.02 6.18 25.15
N GLU A 6 -0.38 4.90 25.09
CA GLU A 6 -0.07 4.03 23.95
C GLU A 6 -0.77 4.48 22.66
N ILE A 7 -2.07 4.83 22.73
CA ILE A 7 -2.82 5.38 21.59
C ILE A 7 -2.15 6.66 21.07
N ARG A 8 -1.84 7.61 21.97
CA ARG A 8 -1.18 8.87 21.57
C ARG A 8 0.22 8.64 21.00
N GLY A 9 0.97 7.69 21.55
CA GLY A 9 2.28 7.31 21.02
C GLY A 9 2.19 6.81 19.58
N ARG A 10 1.29 5.85 19.32
CA ARG A 10 1.09 5.25 17.99
C ARG A 10 0.53 6.23 16.97
N LEU A 11 -0.43 7.08 17.37
CA LEU A 11 -0.89 8.19 16.53
C LEU A 11 0.26 9.16 16.19
N GLY A 12 1.09 9.51 17.18
CA GLY A 12 2.27 10.34 16.97
C GLY A 12 3.26 9.73 15.99
N PHE A 13 3.47 8.41 16.02
CA PHE A 13 4.31 7.73 15.04
C PHE A 13 3.74 7.81 13.62
N LEU A 14 2.42 7.63 13.45
CA LEU A 14 1.77 7.80 12.14
C LEU A 14 1.92 9.23 11.60
N MET A 15 1.79 10.24 12.47
CA MET A 15 2.01 11.64 12.10
C MET A 15 3.46 11.92 11.67
N ASN A 16 4.44 11.33 12.38
CA ASN A 16 5.86 11.50 12.06
C ASN A 16 6.23 10.90 10.70
N VAL A 17 5.55 9.83 10.27
CA VAL A 17 5.74 9.25 8.94
C VAL A 17 4.81 9.86 7.87
N GLY A 18 4.13 10.98 8.18
CA GLY A 18 3.30 11.70 7.20
C GLY A 18 2.01 10.99 6.79
N LEU A 19 1.39 10.24 7.71
CA LEU A 19 0.13 9.51 7.49
C LEU A 19 -1.03 10.06 8.33
N ASP A 20 -0.95 11.31 8.75
CA ASP A 20 -1.94 12.00 9.56
C ASP A 20 -3.28 12.25 8.84
N TYR A 21 -3.30 12.13 7.51
CA TYR A 21 -4.52 12.23 6.70
C TYR A 21 -5.35 10.94 6.63
N LEU A 22 -4.80 9.80 7.06
CA LEU A 22 -5.50 8.51 6.99
C LEU A 22 -6.46 8.32 8.17
N ALA A 23 -7.67 7.87 7.86
CA ALA A 23 -8.62 7.43 8.88
C ALA A 23 -8.24 6.03 9.41
N LEU A 24 -8.51 5.75 10.69
CA LEU A 24 -8.18 4.46 11.31
C LEU A 24 -9.00 3.29 10.75
N ASP A 25 -10.17 3.55 10.18
CA ASP A 25 -11.04 2.57 9.54
C ASP A 25 -10.71 2.37 8.05
N ARG A 26 -9.77 3.13 7.48
CA ARG A 26 -9.28 2.94 6.12
C ARG A 26 -8.80 1.50 5.95
N THR A 27 -9.33 0.83 4.93
CA THR A 27 -9.07 -0.60 4.69
C THR A 27 -7.70 -0.79 4.06
N ALA A 28 -6.93 -1.75 4.55
CA ALA A 28 -5.56 -2.01 4.13
C ALA A 28 -5.39 -2.30 2.63
N PRO A 29 -6.33 -2.98 1.93
CA PRO A 29 -6.23 -3.17 0.48
C PRO A 29 -6.31 -1.89 -0.35
N THR A 30 -6.79 -0.79 0.23
CA THR A 30 -6.96 0.52 -0.46
C THR A 30 -5.81 1.49 -0.18
N LEU A 31 -4.78 1.03 0.52
CA LEU A 31 -3.56 1.79 0.78
C LEU A 31 -2.59 1.62 -0.38
N SER A 32 -1.82 2.67 -0.66
CA SER A 32 -0.68 2.56 -1.57
C SER A 32 0.45 1.71 -0.95
N GLY A 33 1.40 1.28 -1.78
CA GLY A 33 2.58 0.56 -1.32
C GLY A 33 3.39 1.37 -0.28
N GLY A 34 3.63 2.65 -0.57
CA GLY A 34 4.33 3.57 0.34
C GLY A 34 3.56 3.84 1.64
N GLU A 35 2.24 4.00 1.59
CA GLU A 35 1.40 4.12 2.80
C GLU A 35 1.50 2.87 3.67
N SER A 36 1.36 1.68 3.07
CA SER A 36 1.47 0.41 3.77
C SER A 36 2.84 0.23 4.43
N GLN A 37 3.89 0.63 3.74
CA GLN A 37 5.27 0.56 4.24
C GLN A 37 5.49 1.50 5.43
N ARG A 38 5.03 2.76 5.34
CA ARG A 38 5.15 3.73 6.42
C ARG A 38 4.32 3.37 7.64
N ILE A 39 3.16 2.74 7.48
CA ILE A 39 2.38 2.17 8.60
C ILE A 39 3.20 1.09 9.32
N ARG A 40 3.86 0.18 8.59
CA ARG A 40 4.73 -0.84 9.21
C ARG A 40 5.91 -0.18 9.95
N LEU A 41 6.54 0.82 9.35
CA LEU A 41 7.62 1.58 9.99
C LEU A 41 7.17 2.22 11.30
N ALA A 42 6.01 2.89 11.30
CA ALA A 42 5.42 3.47 12.50
C ALA A 42 5.17 2.40 13.60
N GLY A 43 4.68 1.22 13.21
CA GLY A 43 4.51 0.07 14.11
C GLY A 43 5.83 -0.42 14.72
N GLN A 44 6.90 -0.49 13.92
CA GLN A 44 8.23 -0.92 14.39
C GLN A 44 8.88 0.08 15.35
N ILE A 45 8.64 1.37 15.16
CA ILE A 45 9.13 2.38 16.11
C ILE A 45 8.37 2.27 17.44
N GLY A 46 7.07 1.97 17.37
CA GLY A 46 6.24 1.76 18.55
C GLY A 46 6.63 0.56 19.40
N SER A 47 7.23 -0.48 18.81
CA SER A 47 7.66 -1.68 19.55
C SER A 47 8.90 -1.45 20.43
N GLY A 48 9.67 -0.38 20.17
CA GLY A 48 10.80 0.00 21.03
C GLY A 48 12.00 -0.94 20.99
N LEU A 49 12.14 -1.77 19.93
CA LEU A 49 13.21 -2.76 19.81
C LEU A 49 14.60 -2.10 19.73
N VAL A 50 15.60 -2.79 20.27
CA VAL A 50 17.01 -2.36 20.33
C VAL A 50 17.91 -3.52 19.91
N GLY A 51 19.00 -3.22 19.20
CA GLY A 51 19.96 -4.23 18.72
C GLY A 51 19.49 -5.00 17.48
N VAL A 52 18.47 -4.50 16.78
CA VAL A 52 17.89 -5.11 15.59
C VAL A 52 18.53 -4.52 14.32
N LEU A 53 18.63 -5.33 13.27
CA LEU A 53 18.97 -4.88 11.92
C LEU A 53 17.68 -4.61 11.15
N TYR A 54 17.38 -3.34 10.87
CA TYR A 54 16.28 -2.95 10.01
C TYR A 54 16.76 -2.80 8.58
N ILE A 55 16.05 -3.42 7.63
CA ILE A 55 16.32 -3.30 6.21
C ILE A 55 15.07 -2.71 5.55
N LEU A 56 15.19 -1.51 4.99
CA LEU A 56 14.08 -0.77 4.38
C LEU A 56 14.31 -0.66 2.87
N ASP A 57 13.25 -0.89 2.10
CA ASP A 57 13.28 -0.84 0.64
C ASP A 57 12.55 0.41 0.15
N GLU A 58 13.30 1.47 -0.16
CA GLU A 58 12.77 2.71 -0.75
C GLU A 58 11.64 3.38 0.07
N PRO A 59 11.87 3.71 1.36
CA PRO A 59 10.85 4.27 2.24
C PRO A 59 10.34 5.66 1.84
N SER A 60 11.03 6.37 0.93
CA SER A 60 10.61 7.67 0.41
C SER A 60 9.49 7.57 -0.64
N ILE A 61 9.12 6.38 -1.09
CA ILE A 61 8.12 6.19 -2.16
C ILE A 61 6.76 6.81 -1.84
N GLY A 62 6.20 7.54 -2.81
CA GLY A 62 4.92 8.25 -2.68
C GLY A 62 4.91 9.32 -1.59
N LEU A 63 6.10 9.77 -1.15
CA LEU A 63 6.26 10.84 -0.16
C LEU A 63 6.62 12.15 -0.87
N HIS A 64 5.93 13.22 -0.51
CA HIS A 64 6.26 14.54 -1.03
C HIS A 64 7.60 15.03 -0.44
N PRO A 65 8.45 15.76 -1.19
CA PRO A 65 9.75 16.24 -0.70
C PRO A 65 9.69 17.00 0.63
N ARG A 66 8.59 17.74 0.88
CA ARG A 66 8.29 18.40 2.16
C ARG A 66 8.36 17.47 3.37
N ASP A 67 7.87 16.24 3.21
CA ASP A 67 7.70 15.28 4.31
C ASP A 67 8.91 14.34 4.44
N ASN A 68 9.87 14.41 3.50
CA ASN A 68 11.09 13.59 3.51
C ASN A 68 11.95 13.84 4.76
N ASP A 69 12.07 15.10 5.20
CA ASP A 69 12.80 15.45 6.42
C ASP A 69 12.25 14.69 7.65
N ARG A 70 10.92 14.52 7.74
CA ARG A 70 10.28 13.80 8.86
C ARG A 70 10.58 12.30 8.81
N LEU A 71 10.64 11.73 7.60
CA LEU A 71 11.06 10.34 7.40
C LEU A 71 12.52 10.16 7.83
N LEU A 72 13.42 11.06 7.42
CA LEU A 72 14.84 11.00 7.80
C LEU A 72 15.05 11.13 9.30
N GLU A 73 14.35 12.05 9.97
CA GLU A 73 14.35 12.16 11.43
C GLU A 73 13.87 10.86 12.09
N THR A 74 12.86 10.22 11.51
CA THR A 74 12.31 8.96 11.98
C THR A 74 13.31 7.81 11.84
N LEU A 75 14.02 7.70 10.70
CA LEU A 75 15.07 6.71 10.48
C LEU A 75 16.28 6.95 11.40
N ALA A 76 16.67 8.22 11.58
CA ALA A 76 17.72 8.60 12.51
C ALA A 76 17.36 8.23 13.95
N ARG A 77 16.10 8.43 14.36
CA ARG A 77 15.61 8.01 15.68
C ARG A 77 15.66 6.49 15.85
N LEU A 78 15.25 5.73 14.83
CA LEU A 78 15.31 4.26 14.86
C LEU A 78 16.75 3.77 15.04
N ARG A 79 17.72 4.39 14.34
CA ARG A 79 19.15 4.17 14.54
C ARG A 79 19.59 4.52 15.95
N ASP A 80 19.25 5.71 16.43
CA ASP A 80 19.74 6.26 17.71
C ASP A 80 19.20 5.49 18.94
N MET A 81 18.13 4.71 18.78
CA MET A 81 17.68 3.73 19.77
C MET A 81 18.66 2.56 19.96
N GLY A 82 19.72 2.46 19.16
CA GLY A 82 20.70 1.37 19.19
C GLY A 82 20.39 0.26 18.19
N ASN A 83 19.84 0.63 17.03
CA ASN A 83 19.58 -0.28 15.93
C ASN A 83 20.49 0.01 14.74
N THR A 84 20.72 -1.00 13.91
CA THR A 84 21.41 -0.82 12.62
C THR A 84 20.35 -0.67 11.54
N VAL A 85 20.47 0.37 10.71
CA VAL A 85 19.47 0.71 9.71
C VAL A 85 20.11 0.65 8.33
N VAL A 86 19.69 -0.30 7.51
CA VAL A 86 20.10 -0.42 6.10
C VAL A 86 18.92 0.03 5.24
N VAL A 87 19.16 0.97 4.33
CA VAL A 87 18.13 1.53 3.45
C VAL A 87 18.57 1.33 2.01
N VAL A 88 17.77 0.67 1.19
CA VAL A 88 17.93 0.67 -0.26
C VAL A 88 17.20 1.90 -0.77
N GLU A 89 17.91 2.86 -1.37
CA GLU A 89 17.31 4.13 -1.80
C GLU A 89 17.95 4.73 -3.04
N HIS A 90 17.19 5.62 -3.66
CA HIS A 90 17.52 6.45 -4.79
C HIS A 90 17.43 7.95 -4.47
N ASP A 91 16.79 8.34 -3.36
CA ASP A 91 16.66 9.73 -2.93
C ASP A 91 18.00 10.36 -2.49
N GLU A 92 18.29 11.56 -3.01
CA GLU A 92 19.54 12.29 -2.74
C GLU A 92 19.64 12.72 -1.27
N ASP A 93 18.55 13.20 -0.67
CA ASP A 93 18.56 13.70 0.71
C ASP A 93 18.84 12.55 1.69
N THR A 94 18.26 11.37 1.44
CA THR A 94 18.53 10.14 2.18
C THR A 94 19.99 9.71 2.07
N MET A 95 20.57 9.74 0.86
CA MET A 95 21.99 9.45 0.65
C MET A 95 22.88 10.43 1.43
N ARG A 96 22.54 11.72 1.43
CA ARG A 96 23.31 12.75 2.15
C ARG A 96 23.17 12.66 3.67
N ALA A 97 22.05 12.15 4.17
CA ALA A 97 21.81 11.94 5.60
C ALA A 97 22.47 10.65 6.15
N ALA A 98 22.84 9.71 5.28
CA ALA A 98 23.45 8.44 5.67
C ALA A 98 24.84 8.61 6.33
N ASP A 99 25.12 7.74 7.30
CA ASP A 99 26.46 7.63 7.89
C ASP A 99 27.45 7.03 6.88
N THR A 100 27.00 6.02 6.13
CA THR A 100 27.78 5.32 5.10
C THR A 100 26.89 5.03 3.89
N ILE A 101 27.43 5.19 2.69
CA ILE A 101 26.82 4.77 1.43
C ILE A 101 27.64 3.61 0.86
N ILE A 102 26.95 2.60 0.34
CA ILE A 102 27.53 1.53 -0.48
C ILE A 102 26.90 1.63 -1.86
N ASP A 103 27.70 2.02 -2.84
CA ASP A 103 27.27 2.20 -4.22
C ASP A 103 27.52 0.94 -5.05
N PHE A 104 26.48 0.45 -5.70
CA PHE A 104 26.48 -0.75 -6.53
C PHE A 104 26.48 -0.39 -8.01
N GLY A 105 27.18 -1.18 -8.82
CA GLY A 105 27.23 -0.96 -10.27
C GLY A 105 28.31 -1.81 -10.92
N PRO A 106 29.01 -1.29 -11.95
CA PRO A 106 28.84 0.03 -12.58
C PRO A 106 27.56 0.18 -13.42
N GLY A 107 26.87 -0.91 -13.75
CA GLY A 107 25.62 -0.89 -14.52
C GLY A 107 24.58 -1.88 -13.99
N PRO A 108 23.48 -2.10 -14.72
CA PRO A 108 22.43 -3.04 -14.34
C PRO A 108 22.79 -4.49 -14.77
N GLY A 109 22.14 -5.49 -14.16
CA GLY A 109 22.22 -6.90 -14.59
C GLY A 109 23.62 -7.48 -14.51
N VAL A 110 24.08 -8.12 -15.58
CA VAL A 110 25.44 -8.70 -15.70
C VAL A 110 26.57 -7.67 -15.60
N ARG A 111 26.28 -6.38 -15.88
CA ARG A 111 27.21 -5.26 -15.69
C ARG A 111 27.21 -4.71 -14.26
N GLY A 112 26.29 -5.20 -13.42
CA GLY A 112 26.21 -4.91 -11.99
C GLY A 112 26.92 -5.97 -11.15
N GLY A 113 26.45 -6.11 -9.91
CA GLY A 113 26.91 -7.15 -8.98
C GLY A 113 28.24 -6.83 -8.30
N GLU A 114 28.75 -5.61 -8.46
CA GLU A 114 30.00 -5.14 -7.83
C GLU A 114 29.72 -3.92 -6.96
N VAL A 115 30.48 -3.80 -5.87
CA VAL A 115 30.53 -2.55 -5.09
C VAL A 115 31.53 -1.62 -5.76
N VAL A 116 31.03 -0.47 -6.22
CA VAL A 116 31.83 0.55 -6.91
C VAL A 116 32.55 1.44 -5.91
N ALA A 117 31.88 1.83 -4.84
CA ALA A 117 32.45 2.66 -3.78
C ALA A 117 31.73 2.50 -2.44
N ILE A 118 32.47 2.75 -1.36
CA ILE A 118 31.96 2.78 0.01
C ILE A 118 32.46 4.03 0.75
N GLY A 119 31.55 4.76 1.40
CA GLY A 119 31.86 5.81 2.36
C GLY A 119 30.80 6.90 2.41
N SER A 120 31.14 8.09 2.92
CA SER A 120 30.21 9.22 2.99
C SER A 120 29.79 9.73 1.60
N ALA A 121 28.67 10.44 1.50
CA ALA A 121 28.20 11.10 0.26
C ALA A 121 29.29 11.90 -0.47
N ASP A 122 30.11 12.67 0.27
CA ASP A 122 31.22 13.44 -0.30
C ASP A 122 32.34 12.58 -0.92
N LYS A 123 32.52 11.35 -0.43
CA LYS A 123 33.49 10.39 -0.96
C LYS A 123 32.95 9.74 -2.22
N ILE A 124 31.67 9.33 -2.20
CA ILE A 124 30.99 8.77 -3.38
C ILE A 124 30.97 9.79 -4.52
N ALA A 125 30.66 11.07 -4.23
CA ALA A 125 30.65 12.15 -5.22
C ALA A 125 32.02 12.38 -5.92
N ARG A 126 33.14 11.95 -5.30
CA ARG A 126 34.48 12.05 -5.91
C ARG A 126 34.86 10.83 -6.72
N GLU A 127 34.12 9.72 -6.58
CA GLU A 127 34.39 8.49 -7.30
C GLU A 127 33.87 8.59 -8.74
N LYS A 128 34.79 8.58 -9.71
CA LYS A 128 34.43 8.74 -11.12
C LYS A 128 33.71 7.53 -11.69
N ARG A 129 34.00 6.33 -11.16
CA ARG A 129 33.35 5.08 -11.59
C ARG A 129 31.90 5.00 -11.11
N SER A 130 31.53 5.75 -10.08
CA SER A 130 30.19 5.77 -9.50
C SER A 130 29.25 6.63 -10.33
N VAL A 131 28.23 6.01 -10.94
CA VAL A 131 27.16 6.74 -11.63
C VAL A 131 26.41 7.62 -10.63
N THR A 132 26.10 7.08 -9.44
CA THR A 132 25.49 7.84 -8.34
C THR A 132 26.34 9.04 -7.95
N GLY A 133 27.66 8.84 -7.81
CA GLY A 133 28.62 9.88 -7.50
C GLY A 133 28.63 11.03 -8.52
N GLN A 134 28.48 10.71 -9.81
CA GLN A 134 28.40 11.72 -10.87
C GLN A 134 27.18 12.64 -10.72
N PHE A 135 26.03 12.10 -10.29
CA PHE A 135 24.82 12.87 -9.99
C PHE A 135 24.98 13.67 -8.68
N LEU A 136 25.48 13.05 -7.61
CA LEU A 136 25.71 13.73 -6.33
C LEU A 136 26.72 14.90 -6.43
N ALA A 137 27.67 14.80 -7.36
CA ALA A 137 28.65 15.85 -7.65
C ALA A 137 28.10 16.95 -8.56
N GLY A 138 26.94 16.74 -9.21
CA GLY A 138 26.39 17.63 -10.25
C GLY A 138 27.14 17.57 -11.59
N SER A 139 28.04 16.59 -11.79
CA SER A 139 28.74 16.41 -13.07
C SER A 139 27.87 15.77 -14.15
N ARG A 140 26.82 15.05 -13.73
CA ARG A 140 25.72 14.58 -14.56
C ARG A 140 24.42 15.04 -13.89
N THR A 141 23.52 15.63 -14.65
CA THR A 141 22.22 16.10 -14.16
C THR A 141 21.15 15.84 -15.21
N ILE A 142 19.89 15.79 -14.78
CA ILE A 142 18.74 15.87 -15.69
C ILE A 142 18.55 17.34 -16.00
N GLU A 143 18.75 17.75 -17.25
CA GLU A 143 18.71 19.17 -17.64
C GLU A 143 17.26 19.70 -17.67
N VAL A 144 17.07 20.93 -17.21
CA VAL A 144 15.80 21.65 -17.41
C VAL A 144 15.63 22.05 -18.89
N PRO A 145 14.47 21.79 -19.51
CA PRO A 145 14.20 22.19 -20.89
C PRO A 145 14.35 23.70 -21.09
N LYS A 146 15.04 24.10 -22.17
CA LYS A 146 15.31 25.52 -22.47
C LYS A 146 14.07 26.32 -22.86
N GLN A 147 13.07 25.65 -23.43
CA GLN A 147 11.78 26.21 -23.83
C GLN A 147 10.70 25.19 -23.47
N ARG A 148 9.55 25.67 -22.99
CA ARG A 148 8.40 24.82 -22.68
C ARG A 148 7.42 24.86 -23.84
N ARG A 149 6.79 23.72 -24.15
CA ARG A 149 5.91 23.56 -25.33
C ARG A 149 4.63 24.42 -25.25
N ILE A 150 4.35 25.00 -24.08
CA ILE A 150 3.17 25.82 -23.81
C ILE A 150 3.36 27.29 -24.17
N ASP A 151 4.60 27.76 -24.34
CA ASP A 151 4.86 29.14 -24.78
C ASP A 151 4.36 29.38 -26.22
N SER A 152 4.15 28.32 -27.00
CA SER A 152 3.50 28.34 -28.33
C SER A 152 1.98 28.16 -28.32
N LEU A 153 1.37 27.83 -27.18
CA LEU A 153 -0.08 27.71 -27.00
C LEU A 153 -0.62 29.05 -26.46
N ASP A 154 -1.72 29.58 -27.02
CA ASP A 154 -2.29 30.86 -26.54
C ASP A 154 -2.82 30.68 -25.10
N SER A 155 -1.97 31.01 -24.12
CA SER A 155 -2.12 30.71 -22.69
C SER A 155 -2.98 31.74 -21.92
N ARG A 156 -3.47 32.77 -22.61
CA ARG A 156 -4.27 33.87 -22.04
C ARG A 156 -5.62 33.44 -21.44
N PRO A 157 -6.36 32.45 -21.99
CA PRO A 157 -7.60 31.96 -21.37
C PRO A 157 -7.33 31.13 -20.10
N MET A 158 -6.30 30.28 -20.13
CA MET A 158 -5.89 29.43 -18.99
C MET A 158 -5.47 30.27 -17.78
N LEU A 159 -4.67 31.33 -18.00
CA LEU A 159 -4.20 32.23 -16.93
C LEU A 159 -5.34 33.04 -16.27
N ARG A 160 -6.43 33.34 -17.00
CA ARG A 160 -7.59 34.08 -16.46
C ARG A 160 -8.41 33.26 -15.47
N MET A 161 -8.71 32.00 -15.75
CA MET A 161 -9.46 31.14 -14.83
C MET A 161 -8.62 30.72 -13.61
N VAL A 162 -7.31 30.54 -13.77
CA VAL A 162 -6.39 30.28 -12.63
C VAL A 162 -6.43 31.46 -11.67
N ALA A 163 -6.40 32.71 -12.17
CA ALA A 163 -6.51 33.92 -11.35
C ALA A 163 -7.87 34.01 -10.61
N GLU A 164 -8.97 33.58 -11.22
CA GLU A 164 -10.30 33.52 -10.57
C GLU A 164 -10.36 32.43 -9.48
N SER A 165 -9.70 31.29 -9.71
CA SER A 165 -9.61 30.15 -8.77
C SER A 165 -8.70 30.48 -7.57
N THR A 166 -7.54 31.10 -7.81
CA THR A 166 -6.63 31.58 -6.74
C THR A 166 -7.22 32.78 -5.99
N ALA A 167 -7.98 33.65 -6.66
CA ALA A 167 -8.69 34.75 -5.99
C ALA A 167 -9.81 34.24 -5.06
N ALA A 168 -10.48 33.14 -5.39
CA ALA A 168 -11.47 32.51 -4.50
C ALA A 168 -10.82 31.97 -3.20
N TYR A 169 -9.60 31.45 -3.27
CA TYR A 169 -8.82 31.03 -2.10
C TYR A 169 -8.34 32.22 -1.25
N ASN A 170 -7.70 33.22 -1.88
CA ASN A 170 -7.19 34.41 -1.19
C ASN A 170 -8.31 35.30 -0.62
N GLY A 171 -9.48 35.33 -1.27
CA GLY A 171 -10.66 36.07 -0.83
C GLY A 171 -11.33 35.50 0.43
N ARG A 172 -11.17 34.20 0.72
CA ARG A 172 -11.73 33.57 1.93
C ARG A 172 -10.97 33.91 3.21
N ARG A 173 -9.70 34.33 3.12
CA ARG A 173 -8.93 34.88 4.27
C ARG A 173 -9.31 36.34 4.60
N ARG A 174 -10.02 37.04 3.71
CA ARG A 174 -10.43 38.45 3.85
C ARG A 174 -11.95 38.62 3.76
N ARG A 175 -12.72 37.93 4.62
CA ARG A 175 -14.12 38.32 4.88
C ARG A 175 -14.42 38.44 6.36
N GLY A 176 -13.89 39.51 6.95
CA GLY A 176 -14.61 40.28 7.96
C GLY A 176 -15.30 41.46 7.26
N ARG A 177 -16.64 41.48 7.31
CA ARG A 177 -17.56 42.59 6.96
C ARG A 177 -17.26 43.39 5.68
N LYS A 178 -18.07 43.17 4.63
CA LYS A 178 -18.88 44.23 3.99
C LYS A 178 -19.91 43.63 3.03
N SER A 179 -21.05 44.32 2.98
CA SER A 179 -22.33 43.96 2.35
C SER A 179 -22.30 43.97 0.83
N ALA A 180 -23.17 43.14 0.26
CA ALA A 180 -23.48 43.07 -1.16
C ALA A 180 -24.31 44.27 -1.61
N ALA A 181 -23.75 45.06 -2.52
CA ALA A 181 -24.43 45.86 -3.53
C ALA A 181 -23.32 46.37 -4.48
N ASP A 182 -23.65 46.47 -5.76
CA ASP A 182 -22.80 47.00 -6.84
C ASP A 182 -21.85 45.98 -7.47
N ASP A 183 -22.32 45.32 -8.53
CA ASP A 183 -21.71 45.44 -9.87
C ASP A 183 -22.38 44.44 -10.83
N ALA A 184 -23.58 44.81 -11.27
CA ALA A 184 -24.17 44.35 -12.52
C ALA A 184 -24.00 45.49 -13.52
N ASN A 185 -22.98 45.43 -14.38
CA ASN A 185 -22.93 46.08 -15.70
C ASN A 185 -21.55 45.92 -16.34
N ASN A 186 -21.37 44.84 -17.12
CA ASN A 186 -20.72 44.90 -18.44
C ASN A 186 -20.79 43.53 -19.13
N ALA A 187 -22.00 43.15 -19.55
CA ALA A 187 -22.19 42.16 -20.59
C ALA A 187 -22.39 42.92 -21.90
N ASN A 188 -21.33 43.03 -22.70
CA ASN A 188 -21.35 43.08 -24.17
C ASN A 188 -19.97 43.51 -24.68
N GLY A 189 -19.25 42.57 -25.31
CA GLY A 189 -17.94 42.81 -25.89
C GLY A 189 -17.42 41.64 -26.71
N SER A 190 -17.85 41.62 -27.97
CA SER A 190 -17.20 41.01 -29.15
C SER A 190 -16.89 39.51 -29.13
N GLU A 191 -17.72 38.77 -29.86
CA GLU A 191 -17.35 37.59 -30.63
C GLU A 191 -16.11 37.90 -31.51
N ALA A 192 -14.96 37.39 -31.09
CA ALA A 192 -13.78 37.27 -31.94
C ALA A 192 -13.38 35.79 -31.93
N SER A 193 -13.39 35.20 -33.12
CA SER A 193 -13.03 33.82 -33.42
C SER A 193 -11.67 33.43 -32.82
N SER A 194 -11.67 32.76 -31.67
CA SER A 194 -10.50 32.12 -31.10
C SER A 194 -10.39 30.70 -31.64
N GLN A 195 -9.44 30.44 -32.54
CA GLN A 195 -8.89 29.09 -32.71
C GLN A 195 -8.14 28.76 -31.41
N GLY A 196 -8.89 28.27 -30.40
CA GLY A 196 -8.43 28.05 -29.04
C GLY A 196 -7.57 26.79 -28.91
N ALA A 197 -6.64 26.80 -27.96
CA ALA A 197 -5.77 25.67 -27.62
C ALA A 197 -6.55 24.36 -27.37
N ASN A 198 -5.99 23.23 -27.80
CA ASN A 198 -6.54 21.89 -27.52
C ASN A 198 -6.39 21.60 -26.01
N VAL A 199 -7.48 21.62 -25.26
CA VAL A 199 -7.48 21.48 -23.80
C VAL A 199 -8.55 20.46 -23.39
N LEU A 200 -8.23 19.62 -22.40
CA LEU A 200 -9.19 18.75 -21.72
C LEU A 200 -9.58 19.39 -20.40
N ARG A 201 -10.89 19.47 -20.11
CA ARG A 201 -11.42 20.13 -18.90
C ARG A 201 -12.17 19.13 -18.03
N VAL A 202 -11.83 19.07 -16.76
CA VAL A 202 -12.62 18.33 -15.75
C VAL A 202 -13.35 19.36 -14.90
N ILE A 203 -14.68 19.28 -14.85
CA ILE A 203 -15.54 20.27 -14.22
C ILE A 203 -16.28 19.64 -13.03
N GLY A 204 -16.29 20.36 -11.90
CA GLY A 204 -17.04 20.02 -10.71
C GLY A 204 -16.59 18.73 -10.01
N ALA A 205 -15.29 18.39 -10.06
CA ALA A 205 -14.75 17.20 -9.43
C ALA A 205 -14.90 17.26 -7.90
N ALA A 206 -15.64 16.31 -7.33
CA ALA A 206 -16.03 16.30 -5.92
C ALA A 206 -15.94 14.89 -5.28
N HIS A 207 -15.17 13.98 -5.90
CA HIS A 207 -14.91 12.65 -5.35
C HIS A 207 -13.97 12.71 -4.14
N ASN A 208 -14.26 11.92 -3.10
CA ASN A 208 -13.51 11.87 -1.84
C ASN A 208 -13.36 13.24 -1.17
N ASN A 209 -12.13 13.76 -1.09
CA ASN A 209 -11.83 15.05 -0.45
C ASN A 209 -11.80 16.23 -1.43
N LEU A 210 -12.03 16.03 -2.73
CA LEU A 210 -12.03 17.10 -3.74
C LEU A 210 -13.19 18.09 -3.50
N LYS A 211 -12.91 19.39 -3.58
CA LYS A 211 -13.85 20.46 -3.25
C LYS A 211 -14.42 21.17 -4.49
N HIS A 212 -15.17 20.43 -5.32
CA HIS A 212 -15.74 20.93 -6.58
C HIS A 212 -14.69 21.56 -7.50
N VAL A 213 -13.62 20.82 -7.73
CA VAL A 213 -12.44 21.26 -8.48
C VAL A 213 -12.76 21.34 -9.97
N ASN A 214 -12.35 22.45 -10.60
CA ASN A 214 -12.33 22.63 -12.05
C ASN A 214 -10.88 22.70 -12.51
N VAL A 215 -10.45 21.82 -13.42
CA VAL A 215 -9.06 21.78 -13.91
C VAL A 215 -9.01 21.72 -15.43
N GLU A 216 -8.02 22.40 -16.00
CA GLU A 216 -7.69 22.38 -17.42
C GLU A 216 -6.35 21.66 -17.63
N ILE A 217 -6.32 20.72 -18.59
CA ILE A 217 -5.15 19.93 -18.95
C ILE A 217 -4.80 20.28 -20.41
N PRO A 218 -3.66 20.95 -20.66
CA PRO A 218 -3.23 21.25 -22.03
C PRO A 218 -2.83 19.97 -22.76
N LEU A 219 -3.35 19.79 -23.98
CA LEU A 219 -3.02 18.63 -24.81
C LEU A 219 -1.78 18.90 -25.67
N GLY A 220 -1.06 17.84 -26.02
CA GLY A 220 0.20 17.91 -26.76
C GLY A 220 1.39 18.39 -25.91
N ALA A 221 1.28 18.27 -24.60
CA ALA A 221 2.28 18.71 -23.63
C ALA A 221 2.63 17.61 -22.62
N PHE A 222 3.77 17.76 -21.95
CA PHE A 222 4.10 16.98 -20.76
C PHE A 222 3.50 17.67 -19.52
N VAL A 223 2.46 17.08 -18.95
CA VAL A 223 1.71 17.61 -17.81
C VAL A 223 2.01 16.79 -16.57
N CYS A 224 2.29 17.45 -15.45
CA CYS A 224 2.54 16.78 -14.17
C CYS A 224 1.53 17.25 -13.12
N VAL A 225 0.83 16.29 -12.49
CA VAL A 225 -0.02 16.52 -11.32
C VAL A 225 0.82 16.28 -10.07
N THR A 226 0.90 17.30 -9.22
CA THR A 226 1.76 17.36 -8.03
C THR A 226 0.93 17.69 -6.80
N GLY A 227 1.58 17.72 -5.63
CA GLY A 227 0.94 18.02 -4.35
C GLY A 227 1.22 16.97 -3.28
N VAL A 228 0.95 17.30 -2.02
CA VAL A 228 1.29 16.44 -0.87
C VAL A 228 0.50 15.12 -0.85
N SER A 229 0.97 14.12 -0.10
CA SER A 229 0.26 12.84 0.03
C SER A 229 -1.13 13.07 0.65
N GLY A 230 -2.17 12.44 0.08
CA GLY A 230 -3.56 12.67 0.47
C GLY A 230 -4.21 13.95 -0.05
N SER A 231 -3.56 14.75 -0.90
CA SER A 231 -4.14 16.01 -1.42
C SER A 231 -5.31 15.84 -2.39
N GLY A 232 -5.51 14.64 -2.93
CA GLY A 232 -6.57 14.31 -3.90
C GLY A 232 -6.08 13.94 -5.31
N LYS A 233 -4.75 13.80 -5.53
CA LYS A 233 -4.15 13.45 -6.85
C LYS A 233 -4.78 12.22 -7.48
N SER A 234 -4.75 11.08 -6.78
CA SER A 234 -5.32 9.82 -7.28
C SER A 234 -6.83 9.91 -7.49
N SER A 235 -7.54 10.69 -6.69
CA SER A 235 -8.99 10.89 -6.87
C SER A 235 -9.34 11.74 -8.08
N LEU A 236 -8.52 12.72 -8.43
CA LEU A 236 -8.70 13.49 -9.66
C LEU A 236 -8.30 12.66 -10.89
N VAL A 237 -7.14 12.00 -10.82
CA VAL A 237 -6.50 11.39 -11.98
C VAL A 237 -6.99 9.96 -12.22
N ASN A 238 -6.94 9.07 -11.22
CA ASN A 238 -7.34 7.68 -11.40
C ASN A 238 -8.86 7.52 -11.25
N ASP A 239 -9.44 7.98 -10.14
CA ASP A 239 -10.85 7.68 -9.82
C ASP A 239 -11.85 8.45 -10.73
N ILE A 240 -11.49 9.65 -11.20
CA ILE A 240 -12.34 10.45 -12.10
C ILE A 240 -11.84 10.34 -13.54
N LEU A 241 -10.64 10.87 -13.84
CA LEU A 241 -10.20 11.05 -15.22
C LEU A 241 -9.99 9.72 -15.95
N VAL A 242 -9.26 8.76 -15.38
CA VAL A 242 -9.03 7.44 -16.00
C VAL A 242 -10.34 6.69 -16.19
N GLU A 243 -11.18 6.61 -15.16
CA GLU A 243 -12.44 5.86 -15.23
C GLU A 243 -13.43 6.49 -16.22
N ALA A 244 -13.53 7.82 -16.27
CA ALA A 244 -14.38 8.51 -17.23
C ALA A 244 -13.90 8.30 -18.66
N LEU A 245 -12.60 8.46 -18.93
CA LEU A 245 -12.04 8.25 -20.26
C LEU A 245 -12.05 6.78 -20.69
N ARG A 246 -11.92 5.82 -19.76
CA ARG A 246 -12.10 4.39 -20.07
C ARG A 246 -13.50 4.12 -20.61
N ARG A 247 -14.52 4.70 -19.96
CA ARG A 247 -15.93 4.57 -20.36
C ARG A 247 -16.21 5.32 -21.66
N ASP A 248 -15.84 6.59 -21.72
CA ASP A 248 -16.32 7.53 -22.73
C ASP A 248 -15.45 7.55 -24.00
N LEU A 249 -14.15 7.23 -23.89
CA LEU A 249 -13.20 7.25 -25.02
C LEU A 249 -12.81 5.84 -25.49
N ASN A 250 -12.50 4.93 -24.56
CA ASN A 250 -12.06 3.57 -24.92
C ASN A 250 -13.22 2.57 -25.09
N GLY A 251 -14.46 2.95 -24.77
CA GLY A 251 -15.64 2.08 -24.83
C GLY A 251 -15.61 0.91 -23.84
N GLY A 252 -14.88 1.06 -22.73
CA GLY A 252 -14.79 0.06 -21.66
C GLY A 252 -15.84 0.26 -20.56
N GLU A 253 -15.78 -0.59 -19.54
CA GLU A 253 -16.49 -0.38 -18.28
C GLU A 253 -15.67 0.55 -17.39
N GLY A 254 -16.29 1.60 -16.86
CA GLY A 254 -15.67 2.53 -15.93
C GLY A 254 -16.72 3.21 -15.06
N GLU A 255 -16.43 3.30 -13.75
CA GLU A 255 -17.31 3.92 -12.75
C GLU A 255 -16.64 5.19 -12.21
N PRO A 256 -16.67 6.30 -12.97
CA PRO A 256 -15.97 7.50 -12.56
C PRO A 256 -16.53 8.07 -11.27
N GLY A 257 -15.63 8.55 -10.41
CA GLY A 257 -15.95 9.27 -9.19
C GLY A 257 -16.81 10.51 -9.45
N LEU A 258 -17.34 11.09 -8.38
CA LEU A 258 -18.25 12.24 -8.44
C LEU A 258 -17.61 13.44 -9.17
N HIS A 259 -18.20 13.83 -10.32
CA HIS A 259 -17.83 15.00 -11.10
C HIS A 259 -19.06 15.47 -11.93
N GLU A 260 -19.04 16.70 -12.43
CA GLU A 260 -20.16 17.23 -13.24
C GLU A 260 -20.06 16.79 -14.70
N ARG A 261 -18.92 17.05 -15.35
CA ARG A 261 -18.65 16.66 -16.75
C ARG A 261 -17.17 16.79 -17.12
N ILE A 262 -16.80 16.19 -18.24
CA ILE A 262 -15.49 16.34 -18.89
C ILE A 262 -15.69 16.87 -20.31
N GLU A 263 -14.97 17.94 -20.68
CA GLU A 263 -15.03 18.59 -22.01
C GLU A 263 -13.68 18.44 -22.73
N GLY A 264 -13.67 18.46 -24.08
CA GLY A 264 -12.45 18.33 -24.89
C GLY A 264 -12.07 16.90 -25.28
N LEU A 265 -12.99 15.94 -25.11
CA LEU A 265 -12.81 14.53 -25.48
C LEU A 265 -12.59 14.35 -26.99
N GLU A 266 -13.18 15.22 -27.80
CA GLU A 266 -13.06 15.23 -29.25
C GLU A 266 -11.63 15.40 -29.75
N HIS A 267 -10.72 15.92 -28.92
CA HIS A 267 -9.31 16.09 -29.27
C HIS A 267 -8.50 14.79 -29.12
N LEU A 268 -9.01 13.82 -28.36
CA LEU A 268 -8.35 12.55 -28.08
C LEU A 268 -8.98 11.41 -28.87
N ASP A 269 -8.19 10.40 -29.20
CA ASP A 269 -8.70 9.15 -29.80
C ASP A 269 -8.62 7.97 -28.85
N LYS A 270 -7.73 8.03 -27.86
CA LYS A 270 -7.50 6.94 -26.92
C LYS A 270 -6.85 7.41 -25.62
N LEU A 271 -7.25 6.79 -24.51
CA LEU A 271 -6.53 6.83 -23.24
C LEU A 271 -5.67 5.58 -23.07
N ILE A 272 -4.43 5.76 -22.65
CA ILE A 272 -3.55 4.68 -22.19
C ILE A 272 -3.08 4.99 -20.77
N ALA A 273 -3.75 4.38 -19.79
CA ALA A 273 -3.33 4.43 -18.39
C ALA A 273 -2.32 3.31 -18.12
N ILE A 274 -1.14 3.69 -17.62
CA ILE A 274 -0.02 2.80 -17.35
C ILE A 274 0.30 2.85 -15.86
N ASP A 275 -0.13 1.81 -15.16
CA ASP A 275 0.04 1.59 -13.72
C ASP A 275 1.13 0.55 -13.43
N GLN A 276 1.49 0.42 -12.15
CA GLN A 276 2.46 -0.57 -11.66
C GLN A 276 1.88 -1.98 -11.50
N SER A 277 0.62 -2.22 -11.90
CA SER A 277 0.01 -3.54 -11.80
C SER A 277 0.78 -4.57 -12.65
N PRO A 278 0.87 -5.85 -12.22
CA PRO A 278 1.59 -6.87 -12.97
C PRO A 278 1.09 -7.00 -14.42
N ILE A 279 2.00 -7.15 -15.38
CA ILE A 279 1.63 -7.36 -16.81
C ILE A 279 0.87 -8.67 -17.06
N GLY A 280 0.90 -9.59 -16.09
CA GLY A 280 0.12 -10.81 -16.04
C GLY A 280 0.29 -11.51 -14.70
N ARG A 281 -0.67 -12.38 -14.36
CA ARG A 281 -0.69 -13.11 -13.08
C ARG A 281 -0.09 -14.52 -13.16
N THR A 282 0.34 -14.95 -14.34
CA THR A 282 0.85 -16.31 -14.57
C THR A 282 2.28 -16.29 -15.10
N PRO A 283 3.07 -17.36 -14.88
CA PRO A 283 4.42 -17.48 -15.44
C PRO A 283 4.49 -17.51 -16.98
N ARG A 284 3.34 -17.67 -17.65
CA ARG A 284 3.22 -17.61 -19.11
C ARG A 284 3.32 -16.19 -19.66
N SER A 285 3.01 -15.18 -18.85
CA SER A 285 3.25 -13.78 -19.18
C SER A 285 4.70 -13.44 -18.85
N ASN A 286 5.39 -12.80 -19.78
CA ASN A 286 6.77 -12.36 -19.66
C ASN A 286 7.03 -11.18 -20.61
N PRO A 287 8.15 -10.45 -20.49
CA PRO A 287 8.45 -9.30 -21.34
C PRO A 287 8.33 -9.63 -22.84
N GLY A 288 8.90 -10.76 -23.27
CA GLY A 288 8.92 -11.17 -24.67
C GLY A 288 7.53 -11.38 -25.29
N THR A 289 6.61 -12.01 -24.54
CA THR A 289 5.24 -12.25 -24.98
C THR A 289 4.37 -11.00 -24.89
N TYR A 290 4.62 -10.12 -23.93
CA TYR A 290 3.86 -8.88 -23.74
C TYR A 290 4.11 -7.88 -24.87
N ILE A 291 5.38 -7.61 -25.20
CA ILE A 291 5.74 -6.71 -26.32
C ILE A 291 5.54 -7.34 -27.71
N LYS A 292 5.19 -8.64 -27.76
CA LYS A 292 5.02 -9.44 -28.98
C LYS A 292 6.29 -9.59 -29.81
N VAL A 293 7.47 -9.52 -29.20
CA VAL A 293 8.73 -9.87 -29.87
C VAL A 293 8.88 -11.38 -29.98
N PHE A 294 8.32 -12.12 -29.02
CA PHE A 294 8.39 -13.59 -29.02
C PHE A 294 7.66 -14.21 -30.22
N ASP A 295 6.64 -13.55 -30.76
CA ASP A 295 5.95 -14.01 -31.97
C ASP A 295 6.88 -14.00 -33.19
N ASP A 296 7.70 -12.95 -33.32
CA ASP A 296 8.67 -12.82 -34.41
C ASP A 296 9.85 -13.79 -34.22
N ILE A 297 10.32 -13.98 -32.98
CA ILE A 297 11.35 -14.97 -32.66
C ILE A 297 10.86 -16.37 -33.03
N ARG A 298 9.63 -16.75 -32.68
CA ARG A 298 9.04 -18.04 -33.07
C ARG A 298 8.95 -18.18 -34.58
N ALA A 299 8.58 -17.11 -35.29
CA ALA A 299 8.53 -17.10 -36.75
C ALA A 299 9.92 -17.24 -37.39
N LEU A 300 10.98 -16.70 -36.78
CA LEU A 300 12.36 -16.90 -37.22
C LEU A 300 12.78 -18.37 -37.03
N PHE A 301 12.49 -18.96 -35.87
CA PHE A 301 12.89 -20.34 -35.56
C PHE A 301 12.28 -21.37 -36.52
N THR A 302 11.11 -21.12 -37.11
CA THR A 302 10.54 -22.02 -38.14
C THR A 302 11.26 -21.95 -39.48
N GLN A 303 11.98 -20.86 -39.76
CA GLN A 303 12.71 -20.68 -41.01
C GLN A 303 14.06 -21.42 -41.03
N LEU A 304 14.53 -21.90 -39.86
CA LEU A 304 15.79 -22.62 -39.72
C LEU A 304 15.78 -23.97 -40.46
N PRO A 305 16.93 -24.43 -40.99
CA PRO A 305 17.02 -25.67 -41.77
C PRO A 305 16.46 -26.89 -41.03
N ASP A 306 16.80 -27.05 -39.75
CA ASP A 306 16.33 -28.18 -38.93
C ASP A 306 14.82 -28.14 -38.70
N SER A 307 14.25 -26.95 -38.49
CA SER A 307 12.81 -26.74 -38.35
C SER A 307 12.07 -27.07 -39.65
N LYS A 308 12.58 -26.60 -40.79
CA LYS A 308 11.99 -26.89 -42.11
C LYS A 308 12.01 -28.39 -42.42
N ARG A 309 13.12 -29.07 -42.14
CA ARG A 309 13.24 -30.53 -42.34
C ARG A 309 12.24 -31.32 -41.48
N ARG A 310 12.00 -30.87 -40.24
CA ARG A 310 11.08 -31.52 -39.29
C ARG A 310 9.62 -31.04 -39.41
N GLY A 311 9.32 -30.11 -40.32
CA GLY A 311 7.97 -29.57 -40.51
C GLY A 311 7.46 -28.72 -39.33
N PHE A 312 8.35 -28.14 -38.54
CA PHE A 312 7.97 -27.36 -37.37
C PHE A 312 7.35 -26.00 -37.73
N LYS A 313 6.17 -25.75 -37.15
CA LYS A 313 5.40 -24.49 -37.29
C LYS A 313 5.57 -23.60 -36.05
N PRO A 314 5.11 -22.32 -36.06
CA PRO A 314 5.31 -21.42 -34.92
C PRO A 314 4.69 -21.92 -33.60
N GLY A 315 3.69 -22.81 -33.69
CA GLY A 315 3.09 -23.49 -32.53
C GLY A 315 4.08 -24.42 -31.81
N ARG A 316 5.01 -25.08 -32.52
CA ARG A 316 6.04 -25.93 -31.90
C ARG A 316 6.92 -25.12 -30.95
N PHE A 317 7.18 -23.87 -31.30
CA PHE A 317 8.02 -22.95 -30.54
C PHE A 317 7.22 -22.12 -29.52
N SER A 318 5.95 -22.43 -29.27
CA SER A 318 5.13 -21.75 -28.26
C SER A 318 4.97 -22.64 -27.03
N PHE A 319 5.37 -22.14 -25.86
CA PHE A 319 5.15 -22.84 -24.59
C PHE A 319 3.66 -22.85 -24.17
N ASN A 320 2.80 -22.06 -24.82
CA ASN A 320 1.37 -21.97 -24.49
C ASN A 320 0.51 -23.05 -25.17
N VAL A 321 1.05 -23.80 -26.13
CA VAL A 321 0.29 -24.78 -26.93
C VAL A 321 0.94 -26.17 -26.87
N MET A 322 0.13 -27.22 -26.97
CA MET A 322 0.62 -28.59 -27.01
C MET A 322 1.50 -28.84 -28.24
N GLY A 323 2.49 -29.71 -28.07
CA GLY A 323 3.37 -30.19 -29.14
C GLY A 323 4.86 -29.99 -28.83
N GLY A 324 5.31 -28.76 -28.61
CA GLY A 324 6.72 -28.48 -28.31
C GLY A 324 7.01 -28.11 -26.85
N ARG A 325 6.00 -27.71 -26.09
CA ARG A 325 6.12 -27.38 -24.67
C ARG A 325 6.45 -28.63 -23.82
N CYS A 326 6.92 -28.40 -22.60
CA CYS A 326 7.00 -29.44 -21.58
C CYS A 326 5.59 -29.74 -21.06
N GLU A 327 5.11 -30.98 -21.23
CA GLU A 327 3.77 -31.36 -20.77
C GLU A 327 3.69 -31.54 -19.24
N ALA A 328 4.82 -31.83 -18.57
CA ALA A 328 4.83 -32.00 -17.10
C ALA A 328 4.51 -30.71 -16.32
N CYS A 329 4.79 -29.54 -16.88
CA CYS A 329 4.43 -28.23 -16.31
C CYS A 329 3.50 -27.42 -17.22
N GLU A 330 2.97 -28.05 -18.27
CA GLU A 330 2.17 -27.40 -19.32
C GLU A 330 2.79 -26.11 -19.88
N GLY A 331 4.12 -26.09 -20.01
CA GLY A 331 4.89 -24.95 -20.50
C GLY A 331 5.07 -23.78 -19.52
N ASN A 332 4.65 -23.90 -18.27
CA ASN A 332 4.89 -22.86 -17.25
C ASN A 332 6.38 -22.77 -16.85
N GLY A 333 7.13 -23.86 -16.97
CA GLY A 333 8.49 -23.98 -16.44
C GLY A 333 8.54 -24.21 -14.92
N SER A 334 7.40 -24.02 -14.24
CA SER A 334 7.22 -24.20 -12.81
C SER A 334 5.87 -24.86 -12.51
N ASN A 335 5.81 -25.62 -11.44
CA ASN A 335 4.60 -26.24 -10.92
C ASN A 335 4.07 -25.44 -9.74
N ARG A 336 2.77 -25.21 -9.68
CA ARG A 336 2.11 -24.53 -8.56
C ARG A 336 1.87 -25.54 -7.45
N LEU A 337 2.44 -25.29 -6.27
CA LEU A 337 2.11 -26.00 -5.04
C LEU A 337 1.05 -25.20 -4.29
N GLU A 338 -0.12 -25.81 -4.15
CA GLU A 338 -1.21 -25.27 -3.33
C GLU A 338 -0.87 -25.50 -1.86
N MET A 339 -1.04 -24.45 -1.06
CA MET A 339 -0.74 -24.45 0.38
C MET A 339 -2.01 -24.09 1.14
N ASP A 340 -2.38 -24.85 2.16
CA ASP A 340 -3.67 -24.69 2.84
C ASP A 340 -3.83 -23.37 3.61
N PHE A 341 -2.72 -22.74 4.03
CA PHE A 341 -2.73 -21.57 4.92
C PHE A 341 -1.82 -20.41 4.45
N LEU A 342 -1.11 -20.59 3.33
CA LEU A 342 -0.16 -19.62 2.78
C LEU A 342 -0.48 -19.38 1.29
N ALA A 343 0.09 -18.31 0.72
CA ALA A 343 0.00 -18.10 -0.71
C ALA A 343 0.67 -19.25 -1.48
N ASP A 344 0.03 -19.71 -2.56
CA ASP A 344 0.56 -20.73 -3.46
C ASP A 344 2.00 -20.41 -3.88
N VAL A 345 2.87 -21.43 -3.89
CA VAL A 345 4.28 -21.29 -4.25
C VAL A 345 4.55 -21.95 -5.60
N TRP A 346 5.32 -21.28 -6.45
CA TRP A 346 5.78 -21.83 -7.73
C TRP A 346 7.16 -22.44 -7.56
N VAL A 347 7.30 -23.73 -7.90
CA VAL A 347 8.59 -24.44 -7.85
C VAL A 347 9.01 -24.85 -9.25
N THR A 348 10.29 -24.69 -9.56
CA THR A 348 10.86 -25.04 -10.87
C THR A 348 10.52 -26.48 -11.26
N CYS A 349 10.07 -26.70 -12.49
CA CYS A 349 9.68 -28.01 -12.98
C CYS A 349 10.88 -28.96 -13.01
N PRO A 350 10.83 -30.14 -12.38
CA PRO A 350 11.95 -31.07 -12.35
C PRO A 350 12.21 -31.78 -13.70
N VAL A 351 11.27 -31.70 -14.65
CA VAL A 351 11.38 -32.40 -15.95
C VAL A 351 12.08 -31.55 -17.01
N CYS A 352 11.70 -30.28 -17.11
CA CYS A 352 12.32 -29.35 -18.04
C CYS A 352 13.31 -28.40 -17.37
N GLU A 353 13.49 -28.46 -16.06
CA GLU A 353 14.41 -27.60 -15.31
C GLU A 353 14.19 -26.11 -15.59
N GLY A 354 12.92 -25.69 -15.77
CA GLY A 354 12.56 -24.32 -16.09
C GLY A 354 12.55 -23.96 -17.59
N HIS A 355 13.10 -24.80 -18.47
CA HIS A 355 13.23 -24.50 -19.91
C HIS A 355 11.90 -24.44 -20.67
N ARG A 356 10.77 -24.87 -20.08
CA ARG A 356 9.40 -24.82 -20.65
C ARG A 356 9.13 -25.66 -21.91
N TYR A 357 10.15 -26.25 -22.52
CA TYR A 357 10.06 -27.02 -23.77
C TYR A 357 10.52 -28.47 -23.59
N ASN A 358 10.10 -29.34 -24.52
CA ASN A 358 10.64 -30.70 -24.63
C ASN A 358 11.99 -30.73 -25.35
N ARG A 359 12.73 -31.83 -25.16
CA ARG A 359 14.11 -31.98 -25.65
C ARG A 359 14.20 -31.85 -27.17
N GLU A 360 13.21 -32.34 -27.92
CA GLU A 360 13.21 -32.30 -29.39
C GLU A 360 13.08 -30.87 -29.93
N THR A 361 12.39 -29.99 -29.21
CA THR A 361 12.25 -28.58 -29.58
C THR A 361 13.55 -27.81 -29.29
N LEU A 362 14.23 -28.12 -28.20
CA LEU A 362 15.50 -27.49 -27.80
C LEU A 362 16.69 -27.85 -28.71
N GLN A 363 16.56 -28.87 -29.55
CA GLN A 363 17.58 -29.23 -30.54
C GLN A 363 17.70 -28.22 -31.68
N VAL A 364 16.66 -27.43 -31.95
CA VAL A 364 16.70 -26.39 -32.98
C VAL A 364 17.43 -25.18 -32.40
N ARG A 365 18.51 -24.75 -33.07
CA ARG A 365 19.36 -23.66 -32.61
C ARG A 365 19.53 -22.56 -33.65
N TYR A 366 19.48 -21.31 -33.21
CA TYR A 366 19.88 -20.12 -33.96
C TYR A 366 21.17 -19.58 -33.34
N LYS A 367 22.26 -19.48 -34.13
CA LYS A 367 23.60 -19.08 -33.62
C LYS A 367 23.98 -19.81 -32.32
N ASP A 368 23.87 -21.15 -32.32
CA ASP A 368 24.14 -22.04 -31.18
C ASP A 368 23.25 -21.87 -29.94
N ARG A 369 22.14 -21.12 -30.05
CA ARG A 369 21.16 -20.90 -28.97
C ARG A 369 19.82 -21.52 -29.31
N SER A 370 19.30 -22.34 -28.40
CA SER A 370 17.93 -22.85 -28.45
C SER A 370 16.92 -21.75 -28.11
N ILE A 371 15.63 -22.02 -28.34
CA ILE A 371 14.59 -21.05 -28.00
C ILE A 371 14.48 -20.79 -26.49
N ALA A 372 14.82 -21.77 -25.64
CA ALA A 372 14.87 -21.57 -24.19
C ALA A 372 16.08 -20.70 -23.82
N ASP A 373 17.24 -20.92 -24.45
CA ASP A 373 18.42 -20.08 -24.22
C ASP A 373 18.14 -18.61 -24.57
N VAL A 374 17.41 -18.35 -25.65
CA VAL A 374 16.98 -16.99 -26.03
C VAL A 374 16.03 -16.37 -25.00
N LEU A 375 15.15 -17.15 -24.38
CA LEU A 375 14.27 -16.66 -23.30
C LEU A 375 15.04 -16.38 -22.01
N GLU A 376 16.16 -17.06 -21.77
CA GLU A 376 17.03 -16.85 -20.60
C GLU A 376 18.04 -15.71 -20.81
N MET A 377 18.12 -15.14 -22.00
CA MET A 377 18.96 -13.96 -22.28
C MET A 377 18.34 -12.67 -21.74
N ASP A 378 19.22 -11.81 -21.25
CA ASP A 378 18.89 -10.42 -20.94
C ASP A 378 18.60 -9.64 -22.24
N VAL A 379 17.78 -8.59 -22.17
CA VAL A 379 17.42 -7.75 -23.34
C VAL A 379 18.64 -7.31 -24.14
N GLN A 380 19.71 -6.89 -23.46
CA GLN A 380 20.94 -6.45 -24.12
C GLN A 380 21.61 -7.58 -24.92
N GLN A 381 21.70 -8.79 -24.37
CA GLN A 381 22.25 -9.95 -25.07
C GLN A 381 21.39 -10.35 -26.27
N ALA A 382 20.06 -10.25 -26.12
CA ALA A 382 19.14 -10.51 -27.21
C ALA A 382 19.27 -9.47 -28.34
N LEU A 383 19.48 -8.19 -28.01
CA LEU A 383 19.74 -7.13 -28.99
C LEU A 383 20.97 -7.43 -29.84
N GLU A 384 22.07 -7.82 -29.22
CA GLU A 384 23.30 -8.22 -29.91
C GLU A 384 23.07 -9.46 -30.78
N LEU A 385 22.35 -10.46 -30.27
CA LEU A 385 22.06 -11.69 -31.02
C LEU A 385 21.27 -11.42 -32.31
N PHE A 386 20.29 -10.51 -32.24
CA PHE A 386 19.33 -10.21 -33.31
C PHE A 386 19.62 -8.91 -34.07
N GLU A 387 20.84 -8.36 -33.98
CA GLU A 387 21.26 -7.13 -34.68
C GLU A 387 20.94 -7.14 -36.20
N ASN A 388 20.95 -8.32 -36.82
CA ASN A 388 20.72 -8.51 -38.26
C ASN A 388 19.26 -8.89 -38.59
N VAL A 389 18.33 -8.77 -37.64
CA VAL A 389 16.90 -9.08 -37.82
C VAL A 389 16.06 -7.85 -37.41
N PRO A 390 15.82 -6.90 -38.33
CA PRO A 390 15.32 -5.55 -38.01
C PRO A 390 14.02 -5.52 -37.19
N ASN A 391 13.05 -6.39 -37.52
CA ASN A 391 11.77 -6.43 -36.80
C ASN A 391 11.92 -6.84 -35.33
N ILE A 392 12.80 -7.81 -35.05
CA ILE A 392 13.08 -8.26 -33.69
C ILE A 392 13.90 -7.20 -32.96
N GLN A 393 14.95 -6.71 -33.61
CA GLN A 393 15.84 -5.67 -33.07
C GLN A 393 15.05 -4.43 -32.65
N HIS A 394 14.16 -3.91 -33.51
CA HIS A 394 13.36 -2.73 -33.21
C HIS A 394 12.48 -2.91 -31.95
N LYS A 395 11.84 -4.07 -31.79
CA LYS A 395 11.05 -4.36 -30.58
C LYS A 395 11.91 -4.49 -29.34
N LEU A 396 13.08 -5.13 -29.44
CA LEU A 396 14.02 -5.22 -28.31
C LEU A 396 14.60 -3.84 -27.95
N GLN A 397 14.79 -2.97 -28.93
CA GLN A 397 15.27 -1.60 -28.72
C GLN A 397 14.30 -0.83 -27.82
N THR A 398 12.99 -1.02 -27.96
CA THR A 398 12.02 -0.38 -27.07
C THR A 398 12.17 -0.79 -25.60
N LEU A 399 12.62 -2.01 -25.30
CA LEU A 399 12.93 -2.43 -23.93
C LEU A 399 14.24 -1.81 -23.41
N HIS A 400 15.22 -1.66 -24.30
CA HIS A 400 16.47 -0.96 -23.99
C HIS A 400 16.22 0.52 -23.69
N ASP A 401 15.42 1.20 -24.52
CA ASP A 401 15.15 2.63 -24.41
C ASP A 401 14.46 2.99 -23.07
N VAL A 402 13.64 2.07 -22.53
CA VAL A 402 13.02 2.22 -21.20
C VAL A 402 13.91 1.72 -20.05
N GLY A 403 15.16 1.32 -20.32
CA GLY A 403 16.15 0.94 -19.30
C GLY A 403 16.01 -0.48 -18.74
N LEU A 404 15.45 -1.43 -19.50
CA LEU A 404 15.25 -2.83 -19.06
C LEU A 404 16.32 -3.80 -19.61
N ASP A 405 17.54 -3.31 -19.87
CA ASP A 405 18.64 -4.09 -20.45
C ASP A 405 18.97 -5.40 -19.73
N TYR A 406 18.79 -5.40 -18.42
CA TYR A 406 19.14 -6.49 -17.51
C TYR A 406 18.05 -7.54 -17.38
N LEU A 407 16.87 -7.28 -17.93
CA LEU A 407 15.71 -8.13 -17.73
C LEU A 407 15.76 -9.31 -18.69
N LYS A 408 15.50 -10.53 -18.22
CA LYS A 408 15.41 -11.69 -19.11
C LYS A 408 14.13 -11.65 -19.93
N LEU A 409 14.20 -11.98 -21.23
CA LEU A 409 13.02 -11.99 -22.11
C LEU A 409 11.90 -12.92 -21.62
N GLY A 410 12.28 -14.05 -21.02
CA GLY A 410 11.42 -15.07 -20.48
C GLY A 410 11.00 -14.89 -19.03
N GLN A 411 11.47 -13.83 -18.35
CA GLN A 411 11.24 -13.62 -16.92
C GLN A 411 9.73 -13.66 -16.58
N PRO A 412 9.29 -14.56 -15.67
CA PRO A 412 7.89 -14.65 -15.31
C PRO A 412 7.32 -13.34 -14.78
N SER A 413 6.16 -12.91 -15.27
CA SER A 413 5.50 -11.67 -14.83
C SER A 413 5.30 -11.54 -13.32
N PRO A 414 4.95 -12.60 -12.56
CA PRO A 414 4.83 -12.51 -11.10
C PRO A 414 6.14 -12.18 -10.36
N THR A 415 7.29 -12.31 -11.04
CA THR A 415 8.61 -12.01 -10.47
C THR A 415 9.12 -10.61 -10.81
N LEU A 416 8.33 -9.83 -11.58
CA LEU A 416 8.69 -8.47 -11.96
C LEU A 416 8.29 -7.49 -10.86
N SER A 417 9.11 -6.47 -10.64
CA SER A 417 8.74 -5.31 -9.84
C SER A 417 7.65 -4.47 -10.52
N GLY A 418 6.96 -3.63 -9.74
CA GLY A 418 5.95 -2.71 -10.26
C GLY A 418 6.51 -1.77 -11.34
N GLY A 419 7.69 -1.19 -11.09
CA GLY A 419 8.38 -0.32 -12.04
C GLY A 419 8.86 -1.04 -13.31
N GLU A 420 9.26 -2.31 -13.23
CA GLU A 420 9.57 -3.13 -14.42
C GLU A 420 8.31 -3.40 -15.25
N ALA A 421 7.22 -3.81 -14.60
CA ALA A 421 5.94 -4.04 -15.25
C ALA A 421 5.45 -2.78 -15.98
N GLN A 422 5.57 -1.62 -15.34
CA GLN A 422 5.22 -0.32 -15.91
C GLN A 422 6.06 0.02 -17.15
N ARG A 423 7.38 -0.15 -17.08
CA ARG A 423 8.30 0.09 -18.21
C ARG A 423 8.06 -0.86 -19.38
N ILE A 424 7.69 -2.12 -19.13
CA ILE A 424 7.29 -3.07 -20.19
C ILE A 424 6.01 -2.61 -20.90
N LYS A 425 5.03 -2.07 -20.15
CA LYS A 425 3.82 -1.47 -20.72
C LYS A 425 4.16 -0.25 -21.60
N LEU A 426 5.09 0.59 -21.17
CA LEU A 426 5.59 1.71 -21.99
C LEU A 426 6.26 1.22 -23.27
N ALA A 427 7.17 0.25 -23.18
CA ALA A 427 7.82 -0.34 -24.34
C ALA A 427 6.81 -0.93 -25.34
N ARG A 428 5.72 -1.55 -24.84
CA ARG A 428 4.63 -2.05 -25.70
C ARG A 428 3.96 -0.95 -26.52
N GLU A 429 3.82 0.25 -25.97
CA GLU A 429 3.22 1.38 -26.67
C GLU A 429 4.20 2.04 -27.65
N LEU A 430 5.50 2.08 -27.34
CA LEU A 430 6.54 2.54 -28.27
C LEU A 430 6.59 1.70 -29.55
N VAL A 431 6.25 0.41 -29.48
CA VAL A 431 6.17 -0.48 -30.67
C VAL A 431 5.02 -0.10 -31.62
N LYS A 432 3.99 0.63 -31.13
CA LYS A 432 2.82 0.98 -31.94
C LYS A 432 3.03 2.31 -32.65
N LYS A 433 2.38 2.47 -33.80
CA LYS A 433 2.35 3.76 -34.50
C LYS A 433 1.50 4.74 -33.69
N SER A 434 2.08 5.91 -33.39
CA SER A 434 1.37 6.98 -32.71
C SER A 434 0.38 7.69 -33.65
N THR A 435 -0.75 8.13 -33.09
CA THR A 435 -1.75 8.94 -33.78
C THR A 435 -1.60 10.44 -33.49
N GLY A 436 -0.73 10.81 -32.54
CA GLY A 436 -0.57 12.18 -32.04
C GLY A 436 -1.78 12.72 -31.27
N ARG A 437 -2.75 11.85 -30.93
CA ARG A 437 -4.01 12.22 -30.23
C ARG A 437 -4.29 11.31 -29.04
N THR A 438 -3.28 10.58 -28.59
CA THR A 438 -3.38 9.68 -27.45
C THR A 438 -3.02 10.43 -26.17
N LEU A 439 -3.77 10.19 -25.09
CA LEU A 439 -3.40 10.61 -23.74
C LEU A 439 -2.75 9.42 -23.02
N TYR A 440 -1.48 9.57 -22.66
CA TYR A 440 -0.74 8.64 -21.81
C TYR A 440 -0.82 9.12 -20.37
N LEU A 441 -1.24 8.27 -19.45
CA LEU A 441 -1.34 8.58 -18.03
C LEU A 441 -0.48 7.62 -17.23
N LEU A 442 0.41 8.17 -16.42
CA LEU A 442 1.32 7.38 -15.58
C LEU A 442 1.21 7.81 -14.12
N ASP A 443 1.06 6.83 -13.23
CA ASP A 443 1.07 7.06 -11.78
C ASP A 443 2.46 6.72 -11.22
N GLU A 444 3.12 7.71 -10.63
CA GLU A 444 4.46 7.67 -10.02
C GLU A 444 5.48 6.79 -10.80
N PRO A 445 5.75 7.09 -12.09
CA PRO A 445 6.60 6.26 -12.93
C PRO A 445 8.08 6.24 -12.53
N THR A 446 8.53 7.12 -11.63
CA THR A 446 9.90 7.10 -11.10
C THR A 446 10.08 6.29 -9.82
N THR A 447 9.01 5.66 -9.33
CA THR A 447 9.07 4.75 -8.17
C THR A 447 10.16 3.69 -8.38
N GLY A 448 11.14 3.68 -7.47
CA GLY A 448 12.25 2.73 -7.48
C GLY A 448 13.23 2.86 -8.65
N LEU A 449 13.30 4.03 -9.28
CA LEU A 449 14.25 4.33 -10.33
C LEU A 449 15.41 5.17 -9.82
N HIS A 450 16.62 4.77 -10.21
CA HIS A 450 17.81 5.58 -10.02
C HIS A 450 17.81 6.78 -10.99
N PHE A 451 18.51 7.87 -10.65
CA PHE A 451 18.59 9.09 -11.49
C PHE A 451 18.93 8.83 -12.96
N ALA A 452 19.84 7.89 -13.22
CA ALA A 452 20.20 7.50 -14.58
C ALA A 452 19.04 6.84 -15.35
N ASP A 453 18.19 6.09 -14.65
CA ASP A 453 17.03 5.42 -15.21
C ASP A 453 15.86 6.41 -15.39
N ILE A 454 15.71 7.38 -14.47
CA ILE A 454 14.77 8.51 -14.62
C ILE A 454 15.12 9.31 -15.88
N GLN A 455 16.40 9.57 -16.14
CA GLN A 455 16.83 10.27 -17.35
C GLN A 455 16.41 9.53 -18.64
N LEU A 456 16.52 8.20 -18.67
CA LEU A 456 16.07 7.38 -19.81
C LEU A 456 14.55 7.41 -19.95
N LEU A 457 13.82 7.26 -18.85
CA LEU A 457 12.37 7.34 -18.82
C LEU A 457 11.87 8.70 -19.34
N LEU A 458 12.42 9.80 -18.83
CA LEU A 458 12.02 11.15 -19.25
C LEU A 458 12.24 11.37 -20.74
N LYS A 459 13.34 10.85 -21.29
CA LYS A 459 13.57 10.88 -22.74
C LYS A 459 12.41 10.22 -23.50
N VAL A 460 12.06 8.98 -23.12
CA VAL A 460 10.94 8.24 -23.74
C VAL A 460 9.62 8.99 -23.61
N LEU A 461 9.33 9.59 -22.46
CA LEU A 461 8.09 10.33 -22.25
C LEU A 461 8.05 11.62 -23.07
N HIS A 462 9.17 12.33 -23.20
CA HIS A 462 9.24 13.49 -24.08
C HIS A 462 9.13 13.11 -25.55
N ASP A 463 9.70 11.98 -25.98
CA ASP A 463 9.55 11.46 -27.34
C ASP A 463 8.06 11.21 -27.68
N PHE A 464 7.25 10.71 -26.72
CA PHE A 464 5.79 10.59 -26.92
C PHE A 464 5.12 11.95 -27.15
N VAL A 465 5.53 12.99 -26.43
CA VAL A 465 5.00 14.35 -26.59
C VAL A 465 5.42 14.97 -27.91
N GLU A 466 6.67 14.73 -28.36
CA GLU A 466 7.16 15.17 -29.66
C GLU A 466 6.40 14.56 -30.84
N LEU A 467 5.85 13.34 -30.65
CA LEU A 467 4.92 12.71 -31.61
C LEU A 467 3.50 13.31 -31.58
N GLY A 468 3.26 14.37 -30.79
CA GLY A 468 1.99 15.10 -30.67
C GLY A 468 1.07 14.59 -29.55
N ASN A 469 1.43 13.52 -28.85
CA ASN A 469 0.60 12.97 -27.77
C ASN A 469 0.66 13.83 -26.51
N THR A 470 -0.27 13.58 -25.60
CA THR A 470 -0.24 14.18 -24.26
C THR A 470 0.27 13.15 -23.27
N VAL A 471 1.22 13.53 -22.42
CA VAL A 471 1.69 12.69 -21.31
C VAL A 471 1.33 13.38 -20.01
N LEU A 472 0.45 12.77 -19.24
CA LEU A 472 0.08 13.20 -17.90
C LEU A 472 0.71 12.26 -16.87
N VAL A 473 1.51 12.81 -15.96
CA VAL A 473 2.16 12.04 -14.90
C VAL A 473 1.70 12.53 -13.53
N VAL A 474 1.48 11.61 -12.58
CA VAL A 474 1.36 11.94 -11.16
C VAL A 474 2.73 11.72 -10.55
N GLU A 475 3.35 12.76 -10.02
CA GLU A 475 4.73 12.68 -9.54
C GLU A 475 5.02 13.55 -8.33
N HIS A 476 6.04 13.11 -7.60
CA HIS A 476 6.64 13.78 -6.47
C HIS A 476 8.13 14.07 -6.71
N ASN A 477 8.75 13.38 -7.67
CA ASN A 477 10.16 13.54 -7.99
C ASN A 477 10.43 14.89 -8.68
N LEU A 478 11.27 15.71 -8.05
CA LEU A 478 11.60 17.05 -8.54
C LEU A 478 12.31 17.05 -9.89
N ASP A 479 13.06 15.99 -10.23
CA ASP A 479 13.71 15.87 -11.54
C ASP A 479 12.71 15.64 -12.68
N VAL A 480 11.53 15.06 -12.42
CA VAL A 480 10.44 14.98 -13.40
C VAL A 480 9.64 16.27 -13.43
N ILE A 481 9.31 16.80 -12.26
CA ILE A 481 8.48 18.00 -12.13
C ILE A 481 9.14 19.20 -12.83
N LYS A 482 10.47 19.35 -12.73
CA LYS A 482 11.19 20.46 -13.38
C LYS A 482 11.20 20.39 -14.91
N THR A 483 11.07 19.20 -15.49
CA THR A 483 11.07 19.01 -16.96
C THR A 483 9.67 19.11 -17.57
N ALA A 484 8.62 19.15 -16.75
CA ALA A 484 7.25 19.26 -17.22
C ALA A 484 6.93 20.58 -17.90
N ASP A 485 6.08 20.57 -18.93
CA ASP A 485 5.61 21.79 -19.58
C ASP A 485 4.57 22.50 -18.70
N TRP A 486 3.67 21.73 -18.07
CA TRP A 486 2.61 22.24 -17.19
C TRP A 486 2.55 21.47 -15.89
N LEU A 487 2.28 22.19 -14.80
CA LEU A 487 2.03 21.64 -13.47
C LEU A 487 0.60 21.93 -13.03
N ILE A 488 -0.01 20.96 -12.36
CA ILE A 488 -1.26 21.09 -11.61
C ILE A 488 -0.95 20.68 -10.18
N ASP A 489 -0.93 21.63 -9.25
CA ASP A 489 -0.59 21.39 -7.84
C ASP A 489 -1.85 21.32 -6.98
N LEU A 490 -2.06 20.16 -6.34
CA LEU A 490 -3.20 19.87 -5.47
C LEU A 490 -2.83 19.97 -3.99
N GLY A 491 -3.70 20.54 -3.18
CA GLY A 491 -3.45 20.72 -1.75
C GLY A 491 -4.46 21.65 -1.09
N PRO A 492 -4.03 22.55 -0.19
CA PRO A 492 -2.64 22.76 0.27
C PRO A 492 -2.12 21.63 1.17
N GLU A 493 -3.00 20.93 1.89
CA GLU A 493 -2.64 19.81 2.78
C GLU A 493 -3.21 18.48 2.27
N GLY A 494 -2.98 17.39 3.03
CA GLY A 494 -3.62 16.10 2.80
C GLY A 494 -4.98 15.97 3.50
N GLY A 495 -5.80 15.00 3.07
CA GLY A 495 -7.07 14.67 3.72
C GLY A 495 -8.10 15.80 3.62
N SER A 496 -8.79 16.12 4.71
CA SER A 496 -9.82 17.18 4.74
C SER A 496 -9.25 18.59 4.53
N GLY A 497 -7.95 18.79 4.78
CA GLY A 497 -7.24 20.04 4.49
C GLY A 497 -6.86 20.22 3.02
N GLY A 498 -7.00 19.18 2.19
CA GLY A 498 -6.67 19.17 0.77
C GLY A 498 -7.86 19.39 -0.16
N GLY A 499 -7.74 18.82 -1.37
CA GLY A 499 -8.82 18.76 -2.35
C GLY A 499 -9.07 20.04 -3.13
N GLU A 500 -8.14 20.99 -3.12
CA GLU A 500 -8.21 22.23 -3.89
C GLU A 500 -7.02 22.32 -4.86
N ILE A 501 -7.18 23.07 -5.95
CA ILE A 501 -6.05 23.47 -6.81
C ILE A 501 -5.35 24.62 -6.11
N VAL A 502 -4.09 24.40 -5.73
CA VAL A 502 -3.24 25.44 -5.14
C VAL A 502 -2.66 26.32 -6.23
N ALA A 503 -2.20 25.71 -7.32
CA ALA A 503 -1.57 26.39 -8.44
C ALA A 503 -1.68 25.56 -9.73
N CYS A 504 -1.76 26.26 -10.87
CA CYS A 504 -1.52 25.68 -12.19
C CYS A 504 -0.62 26.62 -12.98
N GLY A 505 0.32 26.08 -13.76
CA GLY A 505 1.26 26.90 -14.51
C GLY A 505 2.50 26.14 -14.94
N THR A 506 3.47 26.85 -15.50
CA THR A 506 4.81 26.29 -15.71
C THR A 506 5.53 26.07 -14.37
N PRO A 507 6.54 25.18 -14.31
CA PRO A 507 7.43 25.05 -13.15
C PRO A 507 7.92 26.39 -12.58
N GLU A 508 8.35 27.33 -13.41
CA GLU A 508 8.81 28.65 -12.99
C GLU A 508 7.69 29.44 -12.29
N THR A 509 6.49 29.45 -12.87
CA THR A 509 5.32 30.13 -12.32
C THR A 509 4.98 29.61 -10.92
N LEU A 510 5.08 28.29 -10.71
CA LEU A 510 4.78 27.69 -9.41
C LEU A 510 5.78 28.11 -8.32
N THR A 511 7.03 28.42 -8.67
CA THR A 511 8.03 28.87 -7.68
C THR A 511 7.70 30.22 -7.04
N GLU A 512 6.86 31.03 -7.70
CA GLU A 512 6.42 32.34 -7.20
C GLU A 512 5.24 32.22 -6.21
N ILE A 513 4.60 31.05 -6.13
CA ILE A 513 3.39 30.83 -5.34
C ILE A 513 3.77 30.31 -3.95
N GLU A 514 3.70 31.20 -2.95
CA GLU A 514 4.07 30.87 -1.57
C GLU A 514 3.24 29.72 -0.96
N SER A 515 1.98 29.56 -1.36
CA SER A 515 1.11 28.49 -0.85
C SER A 515 1.41 27.10 -1.42
N SER A 516 2.22 27.00 -2.48
CA SER A 516 2.59 25.73 -3.12
C SER A 516 3.84 25.15 -2.48
N TYR A 517 3.69 24.04 -1.74
CA TYR A 517 4.84 23.29 -1.23
C TYR A 517 5.72 22.74 -2.36
N THR A 518 5.11 22.35 -3.47
CA THR A 518 5.80 21.92 -4.70
C THR A 518 6.66 23.07 -5.24
N GLY A 519 6.10 24.27 -5.38
CA GLY A 519 6.82 25.47 -5.83
C GLY A 519 8.00 25.83 -4.94
N GLN A 520 7.83 25.77 -3.61
CA GLN A 520 8.90 26.02 -2.63
C GLN A 520 10.08 25.04 -2.77
N ALA A 521 9.78 23.75 -3.00
CA ALA A 521 10.80 22.72 -3.19
C ALA A 521 11.52 22.89 -4.54
N LEU A 522 10.75 23.17 -5.60
CA LEU A 522 11.23 23.34 -6.96
C LEU A 522 12.14 24.58 -7.11
N ALA A 523 11.85 25.67 -6.38
CA ALA A 523 12.69 26.86 -6.36
C ALA A 523 14.15 26.56 -5.98
N LYS A 524 14.38 25.64 -5.03
CA LYS A 524 15.74 25.24 -4.62
C LYS A 524 16.49 24.51 -5.72
N VAL A 525 15.78 23.71 -6.53
CA VAL A 525 16.37 22.92 -7.62
C VAL A 525 16.70 23.81 -8.81
N LEU A 526 15.76 24.66 -9.25
CA LEU A 526 15.97 25.57 -10.38
C LEU A 526 17.07 26.61 -10.11
N GLN A 527 17.16 27.11 -8.87
CA GLN A 527 18.21 28.05 -8.48
C GLN A 527 19.62 27.41 -8.54
N ARG A 528 19.76 26.14 -8.13
CA ARG A 528 21.04 25.41 -8.16
C ARG A 528 21.61 25.29 -9.58
N GLU A 529 20.76 25.12 -10.60
CA GLU A 529 21.19 25.03 -12.01
C GLU A 529 21.51 26.41 -12.63
N SER A 530 20.75 27.46 -12.27
CA SER A 530 20.98 28.83 -12.78
C SER A 530 22.31 29.44 -12.31
N THR A 531 22.73 29.13 -11.09
CA THR A 531 24.03 29.55 -10.56
C THR A 531 25.02 28.41 -10.74
N GLY A 532 25.62 28.30 -11.92
CA GLY A 532 26.78 27.43 -12.16
C GLY A 532 27.98 27.86 -11.32
N SER A 533 27.96 27.61 -10.01
CA SER A 533 29.11 27.73 -9.12
C SER A 533 28.83 27.18 -7.73
N SER A 534 29.75 26.32 -7.29
CA SER A 534 30.01 25.89 -5.93
C SER A 534 29.76 26.98 -4.88
N LYS A 535 28.63 26.92 -4.17
CA LYS A 535 28.54 27.46 -2.82
C LYS A 535 28.42 26.30 -1.84
N LYS A 536 29.55 26.02 -1.16
CA LYS A 536 29.61 25.20 0.05
C LYS A 536 28.59 25.73 1.07
N THR A 537 27.42 25.11 1.14
CA THR A 537 26.50 25.27 2.26
C THR A 537 27.16 24.63 3.48
N LYS A 538 27.47 25.44 4.48
CA LYS A 538 27.96 24.94 5.77
C LYS A 538 26.83 24.15 6.42
N SER A 539 27.05 22.85 6.63
CA SER A 539 26.15 21.95 7.32
C SER A 539 25.82 22.48 8.73
N PRO A 540 24.60 22.25 9.25
CA PRO A 540 24.29 22.55 10.65
C PRO A 540 25.13 21.65 11.54
N ARG A 541 25.95 22.25 12.41
CA ARG A 541 26.70 21.53 13.45
C ARG A 541 25.70 20.87 14.41
N HIS A 542 25.51 19.56 14.28
CA HIS A 542 24.82 18.76 15.29
C HIS A 542 25.57 18.87 16.62
N GLY A 543 24.81 19.23 17.66
CA GLY A 543 25.29 19.34 19.04
C GLY A 543 25.79 17.99 19.57
N LYS A 544 26.82 18.05 20.41
CA LYS A 544 27.43 16.88 21.05
C LYS A 544 26.38 16.09 21.85
N PRO A 545 26.36 14.74 21.80
CA PRO A 545 25.49 13.94 22.65
C PRO A 545 25.99 14.02 24.10
N THR A 546 25.05 14.27 25.02
CA THR A 546 25.26 14.17 26.45
C THR A 546 25.30 12.70 26.86
N LYS A 547 26.33 12.33 27.63
CA LYS A 547 26.54 10.97 28.15
C LYS A 547 25.45 10.64 29.18
N SER A 548 24.57 9.69 28.88
CA SER A 548 23.84 8.95 29.91
C SER A 548 24.59 7.64 30.22
N ARG A 549 24.64 7.30 31.51
CA ARG A 549 25.39 6.16 32.05
C ARG A 549 24.67 4.84 31.78
N SER A 550 25.52 3.83 31.59
CA SER A 550 25.29 2.43 31.29
C SER A 550 24.36 1.68 32.25
N ASN A 551 23.71 0.63 31.73
CA ASN A 551 23.91 -0.72 32.27
C ASN A 551 23.65 -1.83 31.22
N GLY A 552 24.60 -2.79 31.17
CA GLY A 552 24.46 -4.13 30.59
C GLY A 552 24.43 -4.26 29.06
N LYS A 553 25.59 -4.22 28.37
CA LYS A 553 25.66 -4.62 26.94
C LYS A 553 26.34 -5.98 26.78
N VAL A 554 25.62 -6.88 26.11
CA VAL A 554 26.16 -8.06 25.41
C VAL A 554 27.19 -7.56 24.39
N HIS A 555 28.38 -8.16 24.35
CA HIS A 555 29.42 -7.85 23.36
C HIS A 555 29.03 -8.41 21.99
N LEU A 556 28.20 -7.66 21.25
CA LEU A 556 27.99 -7.91 19.82
C LEU A 556 29.22 -7.41 19.03
N ALA A 557 29.59 -8.12 17.96
CA ALA A 557 30.63 -7.68 17.03
C ALA A 557 30.32 -6.26 16.52
N LYS A 558 31.33 -5.39 16.42
CA LYS A 558 31.12 -3.96 16.08
C LYS A 558 30.57 -3.72 14.67
N GLN A 559 30.68 -4.71 13.79
CA GLN A 559 30.33 -4.64 12.38
C GLN A 559 29.65 -5.95 11.94
N ILE A 560 28.84 -5.85 10.89
CA ILE A 560 28.34 -7.00 10.12
C ILE A 560 29.27 -7.15 8.91
N THR A 561 29.89 -8.31 8.74
CA THR A 561 30.77 -8.57 7.60
C THR A 561 30.16 -9.66 6.72
N VAL A 562 29.98 -9.35 5.44
CA VAL A 562 29.53 -10.28 4.41
C VAL A 562 30.72 -10.65 3.54
N GLN A 563 30.95 -11.95 3.34
CA GLN A 563 32.04 -12.47 2.53
C GLN A 563 31.52 -13.27 1.35
N ASN A 564 32.04 -12.94 0.16
CA ASN A 564 31.79 -13.60 -1.11
C ASN A 564 30.29 -13.84 -1.40
N ALA A 565 29.46 -12.81 -1.29
CA ALA A 565 28.05 -12.90 -1.67
C ALA A 565 27.91 -12.99 -3.20
N HIS A 566 27.25 -14.05 -3.67
CA HIS A 566 27.08 -14.35 -5.09
C HIS A 566 25.63 -14.75 -5.43
N GLN A 567 24.68 -14.33 -4.59
CA GLN A 567 23.24 -14.47 -4.85
C GLN A 567 22.83 -13.66 -6.08
N HIS A 568 22.05 -14.30 -6.97
CA HIS A 568 21.57 -13.71 -8.22
C HIS A 568 22.71 -13.19 -9.12
N ASN A 569 22.82 -11.87 -9.34
CA ASN A 569 23.84 -11.27 -10.19
C ASN A 569 25.06 -10.73 -9.43
N LEU A 570 25.15 -10.94 -8.10
CA LEU A 570 26.30 -10.51 -7.30
C LEU A 570 27.57 -11.29 -7.70
N LYS A 571 28.71 -10.58 -7.84
CA LYS A 571 29.98 -11.13 -8.30
C LYS A 571 30.98 -11.35 -7.17
N GLY A 572 30.56 -12.07 -6.12
CA GLY A 572 31.40 -12.33 -4.96
C GLY A 572 31.66 -11.06 -4.15
N VAL A 573 30.59 -10.41 -3.71
CA VAL A 573 30.65 -9.13 -3.00
C VAL A 573 31.09 -9.35 -1.54
N ASP A 574 32.19 -8.72 -1.17
CA ASP A 574 32.63 -8.53 0.21
C ASP A 574 32.24 -7.13 0.70
N VAL A 575 31.50 -7.05 1.81
CA VAL A 575 31.08 -5.75 2.37
C VAL A 575 31.07 -5.77 3.89
N THR A 576 31.31 -4.60 4.48
CA THR A 576 31.23 -4.37 5.92
C THR A 576 30.21 -3.28 6.22
N ILE A 577 29.29 -3.54 7.14
CA ILE A 577 28.24 -2.62 7.57
C ILE A 577 28.47 -2.32 9.06
N ASP A 578 28.60 -1.04 9.38
CA ASP A 578 28.77 -0.60 10.77
C ASP A 578 27.48 -0.77 11.56
N ARG A 579 27.58 -1.28 12.79
CA ARG A 579 26.42 -1.37 13.68
C ARG A 579 26.07 0.01 14.26
N ASP A 580 24.81 0.14 14.67
CA ASP A 580 24.26 1.35 15.28
C ASP A 580 24.38 2.58 14.34
N LYS A 581 24.41 2.32 13.03
CA LYS A 581 24.60 3.30 11.96
C LYS A 581 23.53 3.16 10.88
N MET A 582 23.29 4.26 10.15
CA MET A 582 22.43 4.26 8.97
C MET A 582 23.29 4.10 7.71
N THR A 583 23.12 2.99 7.01
CA THR A 583 23.84 2.67 5.77
C THR A 583 22.87 2.66 4.60
N VAL A 584 23.17 3.42 3.55
CA VAL A 584 22.35 3.45 2.32
C VAL A 584 23.00 2.64 1.22
N PHE A 585 22.24 1.74 0.60
CA PHE A 585 22.63 1.02 -0.61
C PHE A 585 22.03 1.75 -1.82
N CYS A 586 22.89 2.21 -2.73
CA CYS A 586 22.49 2.97 -3.92
C CYS A 586 23.11 2.41 -5.20
N GLY A 587 22.74 2.99 -6.35
CA GLY A 587 23.19 2.58 -7.69
C GLY A 587 22.05 2.21 -8.64
N PRO A 588 22.31 1.98 -9.94
CA PRO A 588 21.29 1.75 -10.97
C PRO A 588 20.32 0.59 -10.68
N SER A 589 19.09 0.60 -11.23
CA SER A 589 18.16 -0.54 -11.07
C SER A 589 18.79 -1.84 -11.59
N GLY A 590 18.63 -2.95 -10.86
CA GLY A 590 19.27 -4.23 -11.22
C GLY A 590 20.79 -4.33 -10.95
N SER A 591 21.42 -3.36 -10.27
CA SER A 591 22.86 -3.41 -9.94
C SER A 591 23.24 -4.39 -8.82
N GLY A 592 22.28 -5.00 -8.12
CA GLY A 592 22.51 -5.98 -7.05
C GLY A 592 22.18 -5.51 -5.62
N LYS A 593 21.68 -4.28 -5.43
CA LYS A 593 21.33 -3.70 -4.11
C LYS A 593 20.38 -4.59 -3.30
N SER A 594 19.20 -4.89 -3.86
CA SER A 594 18.17 -5.70 -3.21
C SER A 594 18.60 -7.16 -3.08
N SER A 595 19.43 -7.65 -4.01
CA SER A 595 20.00 -8.99 -3.92
C SER A 595 20.93 -9.15 -2.71
N LEU A 596 21.68 -8.10 -2.36
CA LEU A 596 22.48 -8.12 -1.12
C LEU A 596 21.62 -7.85 0.12
N ALA A 597 20.77 -6.83 0.09
CA ALA A 597 19.97 -6.43 1.26
C ALA A 597 18.92 -7.49 1.63
N MET A 598 18.02 -7.82 0.70
CA MET A 598 16.86 -8.70 0.95
C MET A 598 17.20 -10.17 0.72
N ASP A 599 17.73 -10.51 -0.46
CA ASP A 599 17.92 -11.92 -0.84
C ASP A 599 19.14 -12.57 -0.16
N THR A 600 20.02 -11.78 0.47
CA THR A 600 21.21 -12.29 1.16
C THR A 600 21.21 -11.99 2.65
N ILE A 601 21.31 -10.71 3.05
CA ILE A 601 21.47 -10.32 4.46
C ILE A 601 20.20 -10.60 5.25
N TYR A 602 19.05 -10.13 4.77
CA TYR A 602 17.76 -10.39 5.42
C TYR A 602 17.43 -11.89 5.42
N ALA A 603 17.56 -12.56 4.28
CA ALA A 603 17.31 -13.99 4.16
C ALA A 603 18.16 -14.82 5.14
N GLU A 604 19.46 -14.52 5.27
CA GLU A 604 20.33 -15.19 6.24
C GLU A 604 19.93 -14.87 7.69
N GLY A 605 19.54 -13.62 7.97
CA GLY A 605 19.10 -13.19 9.30
C GLY A 605 17.82 -13.89 9.74
N GLN A 606 16.83 -13.96 8.84
CA GLN A 606 15.58 -14.67 9.08
C GLN A 606 15.82 -16.18 9.20
N ARG A 607 16.66 -16.77 8.34
CA ARG A 607 17.03 -18.20 8.42
C ARG A 607 17.63 -18.53 9.79
N ARG A 608 18.64 -17.78 10.25
CA ARG A 608 19.28 -17.98 11.57
C ARG A 608 18.28 -17.82 12.72
N TYR A 609 17.37 -16.87 12.61
CA TYR A 609 16.31 -16.69 13.59
C TYR A 609 15.38 -17.91 13.65
N VAL A 610 14.90 -18.40 12.51
CA VAL A 610 14.04 -19.60 12.44
C VAL A 610 14.78 -20.84 12.94
N GLU A 611 16.07 -20.96 12.64
CA GLU A 611 16.93 -22.03 13.16
C GLU A 611 17.15 -21.95 14.67
N SER A 612 16.93 -20.80 15.31
CA SER A 612 16.95 -20.69 16.78
C SER A 612 15.64 -21.16 17.44
N LEU A 613 14.54 -21.27 16.67
CA LEU A 613 13.24 -21.72 17.17
C LEU A 613 13.23 -23.24 17.42
N SER A 614 12.33 -23.68 18.31
CA SER A 614 12.10 -25.11 18.57
C SER A 614 11.62 -25.84 17.31
N SER A 615 11.89 -27.15 17.23
CA SER A 615 11.46 -27.99 16.10
C SER A 615 9.96 -27.93 15.83
N TYR A 616 9.14 -27.77 16.87
CA TYR A 616 7.69 -27.58 16.75
C TYR A 616 7.34 -26.21 16.14
N ALA A 617 7.94 -25.13 16.63
CA ALA A 617 7.66 -23.78 16.12
C ALA A 617 8.08 -23.61 14.65
N ARG A 618 9.15 -24.29 14.21
CA ARG A 618 9.60 -24.28 12.80
C ARG A 618 8.58 -24.85 11.82
N GLN A 619 7.61 -25.67 12.27
CA GLN A 619 6.56 -26.19 11.38
C GLN A 619 5.59 -25.10 10.90
N PHE A 620 5.48 -23.99 11.64
CA PHE A 620 4.56 -22.89 11.35
C PHE A 620 5.24 -21.71 10.64
N VAL A 621 6.55 -21.77 10.42
CA VAL A 621 7.32 -20.69 9.80
C VAL A 621 7.89 -21.17 8.47
N SER A 622 7.66 -20.40 7.40
CA SER A 622 8.20 -20.71 6.07
C SER A 622 9.73 -20.86 6.12
N GLN A 623 10.23 -21.99 5.64
CA GLN A 623 11.66 -22.23 5.54
C GLN A 623 12.23 -21.40 4.39
N MET A 624 13.18 -20.52 4.70
CA MET A 624 13.94 -19.79 3.69
C MET A 624 15.10 -20.66 3.17
N GLN A 625 15.31 -20.61 1.86
CA GLN A 625 16.50 -21.22 1.26
C GLN A 625 17.76 -20.49 1.76
N LYS A 626 18.83 -21.24 1.97
CA LYS A 626 20.13 -20.65 2.32
C LYS A 626 20.61 -19.80 1.13
N PRO A 627 20.91 -18.50 1.34
CA PRO A 627 21.40 -17.65 0.26
C PRO A 627 22.80 -18.08 -0.18
N ALA A 628 23.14 -17.76 -1.43
CA ALA A 628 24.44 -18.03 -2.04
C ALA A 628 25.48 -17.02 -1.54
N VAL A 629 26.01 -17.31 -0.34
CA VAL A 629 27.04 -16.53 0.34
C VAL A 629 27.92 -17.47 1.16
N ASP A 630 29.21 -17.20 1.21
CA ASP A 630 30.15 -18.06 1.93
C ASP A 630 30.00 -17.88 3.43
N HIS A 631 30.04 -16.63 3.89
CA HIS A 631 29.97 -16.33 5.32
C HIS A 631 29.38 -14.94 5.61
N ILE A 632 28.59 -14.85 6.68
CA ILE A 632 28.14 -13.57 7.26
C ILE A 632 28.42 -13.62 8.77
N ASP A 633 29.25 -12.72 9.26
CA ASP A 633 29.55 -12.57 10.68
C ASP A 633 28.89 -11.32 11.27
N GLY A 634 28.59 -11.37 12.56
CA GLY A 634 28.04 -10.24 13.30
C GLY A 634 26.59 -9.90 12.91
N LEU A 635 25.81 -10.81 12.33
CA LEU A 635 24.42 -10.57 11.96
C LEU A 635 23.49 -10.55 13.20
N SER A 636 22.64 -9.52 13.31
CA SER A 636 21.59 -9.43 14.35
C SER A 636 20.27 -10.00 13.82
N PRO A 637 19.24 -10.22 14.67
CA PRO A 637 17.88 -10.42 14.17
C PRO A 637 17.53 -9.31 13.17
N ALA A 638 17.02 -9.70 12.00
CA ALA A 638 16.76 -8.80 10.90
C ALA A 638 15.26 -8.64 10.68
N ILE A 639 14.81 -7.40 10.46
CA ILE A 639 13.43 -7.05 10.10
C ILE A 639 13.47 -6.30 8.77
N ALA A 640 12.85 -6.86 7.74
CA ALA A 640 12.64 -6.17 6.47
C ALA A 640 11.30 -5.43 6.45
N ILE A 641 11.30 -4.20 5.96
CA ILE A 641 10.11 -3.39 5.73
C ILE A 641 9.98 -3.15 4.22
N GLU A 642 9.34 -4.10 3.55
CA GLU A 642 9.12 -4.12 2.10
C GLU A 642 7.78 -3.46 1.70
N GLN A 643 7.65 -3.15 0.41
CA GLN A 643 6.42 -2.65 -0.23
C GLN A 643 5.39 -3.76 -0.51
N LYS A 644 5.02 -4.52 0.52
CA LYS A 644 3.98 -5.56 0.41
C LYS A 644 2.67 -5.09 1.02
N ASN A 645 1.60 -5.19 0.23
CA ASN A 645 0.24 -4.85 0.65
C ASN A 645 -0.12 -5.57 1.96
N LEU A 646 -0.67 -4.82 2.90
CA LEU A 646 -1.04 -5.27 4.24
C LEU A 646 -2.32 -6.13 4.19
N GLY A 647 -2.19 -7.38 3.74
CA GLY A 647 -3.30 -8.33 3.68
C GLY A 647 -4.37 -7.97 2.64
N HIS A 648 -5.08 -8.98 2.13
CA HIS A 648 -6.10 -8.81 1.09
C HIS A 648 -7.52 -8.69 1.65
N THR A 649 -7.68 -8.70 2.98
CA THR A 649 -9.01 -8.76 3.60
C THR A 649 -9.52 -7.36 3.95
N PRO A 650 -10.79 -7.03 3.64
CA PRO A 650 -11.40 -5.74 4.01
C PRO A 650 -11.47 -5.50 5.53
N ARG A 651 -11.28 -6.54 6.35
CA ARG A 651 -11.28 -6.44 7.82
C ARG A 651 -9.97 -5.89 8.40
N SER A 652 -8.92 -5.86 7.60
CA SER A 652 -7.64 -5.26 8.00
C SER A 652 -7.73 -3.76 7.74
N THR A 653 -7.62 -2.94 8.78
CA THR A 653 -7.64 -1.48 8.70
C THR A 653 -6.37 -0.87 9.27
N VAL A 654 -6.14 0.42 9.01
CA VAL A 654 -5.02 1.18 9.62
C VAL A 654 -5.01 1.00 11.14
N GLY A 655 -6.18 1.07 11.78
CA GLY A 655 -6.33 0.92 13.23
C GLY A 655 -5.97 -0.48 13.74
N THR A 656 -6.26 -1.54 12.98
CA THR A 656 -5.87 -2.91 13.38
C THR A 656 -4.39 -3.18 13.14
N VAL A 657 -3.83 -2.72 12.02
CA VAL A 657 -2.41 -2.93 11.69
C VAL A 657 -1.49 -2.20 12.67
N THR A 658 -1.90 -1.02 13.11
CA THR A 658 -1.17 -0.24 14.13
C THR A 658 -1.51 -0.66 15.55
N GLU A 659 -2.38 -1.65 15.76
CA GLU A 659 -2.89 -2.11 17.07
C GLU A 659 -3.60 -1.02 17.88
N ILE A 660 -3.80 0.19 17.33
CA ILE A 660 -4.56 1.28 17.97
C ILE A 660 -5.98 0.79 18.31
N TYR A 661 -6.57 -0.02 17.44
CA TYR A 661 -7.88 -0.63 17.64
C TYR A 661 -7.96 -1.47 18.91
N ASP A 662 -6.90 -2.19 19.28
CA ASP A 662 -6.89 -3.03 20.49
C ASP A 662 -6.88 -2.19 21.76
N TYR A 663 -6.12 -1.09 21.78
CA TYR A 663 -6.17 -0.15 22.90
C TYR A 663 -7.50 0.59 22.97
N LEU A 664 -8.12 0.93 21.83
CA LEU A 664 -9.46 1.52 21.79
C LEU A 664 -10.50 0.55 22.36
N ARG A 665 -10.42 -0.74 22.04
CA ARG A 665 -11.29 -1.77 22.62
C ARG A 665 -11.16 -1.84 24.14
N ILE A 666 -9.93 -1.83 24.66
CA ILE A 666 -9.69 -1.82 26.11
C ILE A 666 -10.28 -0.55 26.74
N LEU A 667 -10.10 0.60 26.09
CA LEU A 667 -10.61 1.88 26.56
C LEU A 667 -12.14 1.89 26.61
N MET A 668 -12.80 1.45 25.54
CA MET A 668 -14.25 1.34 25.47
C MET A 668 -14.80 0.33 26.48
N ALA A 669 -14.13 -0.82 26.67
CA ALA A 669 -14.56 -1.82 27.65
C ALA A 669 -14.41 -1.34 29.10
N ARG A 670 -13.45 -0.47 29.40
CA ARG A 670 -13.16 0.01 30.76
C ARG A 670 -13.89 1.30 31.13
N LEU A 671 -14.12 2.18 30.16
CA LEU A 671 -14.74 3.51 30.38
C LEU A 671 -16.14 3.62 29.79
N GLY A 672 -16.47 2.78 28.80
CA GLY A 672 -17.78 2.78 28.18
C GLY A 672 -18.84 2.38 29.19
N THR A 673 -19.90 3.17 29.27
CA THR A 673 -21.12 2.75 29.93
C THR A 673 -21.92 1.96 28.89
N PRO A 674 -22.12 0.64 29.04
CA PRO A 674 -22.94 -0.12 28.10
C PRO A 674 -24.37 0.43 28.14
N HIS A 675 -25.02 0.58 26.99
CA HIS A 675 -26.42 0.99 26.90
C HIS A 675 -27.23 -0.08 26.17
N CYS A 676 -28.48 -0.26 26.57
CA CYS A 676 -29.39 -1.17 25.86
C CYS A 676 -29.70 -0.60 24.47
N PRO A 677 -29.47 -1.34 23.37
CA PRO A 677 -29.65 -0.83 22.02
C PRO A 677 -31.12 -0.56 21.63
N ARG A 678 -32.10 -1.00 22.44
CA ARG A 678 -33.52 -0.71 22.20
C ARG A 678 -34.02 0.55 22.90
N CYS A 679 -33.55 0.81 24.11
CA CYS A 679 -34.11 1.84 24.97
C CYS A 679 -33.10 2.88 25.46
N ASP A 680 -31.82 2.75 25.08
CA ASP A 680 -30.73 3.67 25.41
C ASP A 680 -30.56 3.90 26.93
N VAL A 681 -30.90 2.89 27.73
CA VAL A 681 -30.71 2.90 29.18
C VAL A 681 -29.36 2.29 29.52
N PRO A 682 -28.55 2.90 30.42
CA PRO A 682 -27.33 2.31 30.93
C PRO A 682 -27.58 0.90 31.47
N VAL A 683 -26.82 -0.07 30.96
CA VAL A 683 -26.79 -1.43 31.48
C VAL A 683 -26.00 -1.40 32.79
N GLY A 684 -26.67 -1.76 33.88
CA GLY A 684 -26.11 -1.79 35.22
C GLY A 684 -26.91 -2.72 36.13
N THR A 685 -26.37 -3.02 37.31
CA THR A 685 -27.03 -3.85 38.32
C THR A 685 -28.16 -3.09 38.99
N GLN A 686 -29.34 -3.69 39.05
CA GLN A 686 -30.46 -3.13 39.82
C GLN A 686 -30.32 -3.52 41.30
N THR A 687 -30.66 -2.61 42.23
CA THR A 687 -30.83 -3.01 43.64
C THR A 687 -32.17 -3.72 43.84
N ALA A 688 -32.29 -4.55 44.88
CA ALA A 688 -33.56 -5.19 45.23
C ALA A 688 -34.69 -4.14 45.39
N ASP A 689 -34.41 -3.01 46.05
CA ASP A 689 -35.36 -1.88 46.18
C ASP A 689 -35.84 -1.34 44.83
N GLN A 690 -34.95 -1.20 43.84
CA GLN A 690 -35.33 -0.73 42.50
C GLN A 690 -36.21 -1.75 41.77
N VAL A 691 -36.00 -3.05 41.99
CA VAL A 691 -36.86 -4.11 41.45
C VAL A 691 -38.23 -4.07 42.13
N ILE A 692 -38.26 -3.93 43.45
CA ILE A 692 -39.50 -3.82 44.24
C ILE A 692 -40.31 -2.59 43.80
N ASP A 693 -39.67 -1.42 43.67
CA ASP A 693 -40.33 -0.19 43.25
C ASP A 693 -40.93 -0.32 41.85
N LYS A 694 -40.24 -0.97 40.91
CA LYS A 694 -40.77 -1.26 39.57
C LYS A 694 -41.99 -2.18 39.62
N ILE A 695 -41.95 -3.23 40.44
CA ILE A 695 -43.11 -4.14 40.61
C ILE A 695 -44.30 -3.40 41.22
N MET A 696 -44.04 -2.52 42.19
CA MET A 696 -45.07 -1.70 42.87
C MET A 696 -45.68 -0.60 41.99
N GLN A 697 -45.07 -0.25 40.86
CA GLN A 697 -45.61 0.73 39.90
C GLN A 697 -46.74 0.17 39.01
N HIS A 698 -46.96 -1.16 39.02
CA HIS A 698 -48.08 -1.77 38.32
C HIS A 698 -49.41 -1.53 39.04
N ASP A 699 -50.51 -1.58 38.30
CA ASP A 699 -51.86 -1.36 38.82
C ASP A 699 -52.24 -2.37 39.92
N ASP A 700 -53.05 -1.93 40.88
CA ASP A 700 -53.58 -2.77 41.96
C ASP A 700 -54.37 -3.95 41.38
N GLY A 701 -54.05 -5.17 41.82
CA GLY A 701 -54.60 -6.41 41.28
C GLY A 701 -53.78 -7.08 40.18
N THR A 702 -52.66 -6.49 39.74
CA THR A 702 -51.74 -7.13 38.77
C THR A 702 -51.18 -8.43 39.34
N ARG A 703 -51.31 -9.53 38.60
CA ARG A 703 -50.78 -10.85 38.97
C ARG A 703 -49.39 -11.02 38.36
N LEU A 704 -48.43 -11.51 39.15
CA LEU A 704 -47.10 -11.88 38.65
C LEU A 704 -46.55 -13.12 39.35
N MET A 705 -45.69 -13.85 38.66
CA MET A 705 -44.90 -14.94 39.20
C MET A 705 -43.44 -14.50 39.25
N LEU A 706 -42.80 -14.67 40.41
CA LEU A 706 -41.37 -14.46 40.58
C LEU A 706 -40.67 -15.80 40.43
N ALA A 707 -39.76 -15.89 39.46
CA ALA A 707 -39.01 -17.09 39.19
C ALA A 707 -37.50 -16.82 39.15
N ALA A 708 -36.72 -17.75 39.70
CA ALA A 708 -35.27 -17.72 39.71
C ALA A 708 -34.73 -18.63 38.60
N PRO A 709 -33.96 -18.12 37.62
CA PRO A 709 -33.34 -18.97 36.61
C PRO A 709 -32.23 -19.83 37.24
N ILE A 710 -32.19 -21.11 36.88
CA ILE A 710 -31.16 -22.06 37.30
C ILE A 710 -30.38 -22.51 36.07
N GLU A 711 -29.05 -22.35 36.12
CA GLU A 711 -28.17 -22.86 35.07
C GLU A 711 -27.90 -24.36 35.28
N ILE A 712 -28.28 -25.17 34.28
CA ILE A 712 -27.99 -26.61 34.24
C ILE A 712 -27.14 -26.89 33.00
N SER A 713 -26.04 -27.63 33.15
CA SER A 713 -25.16 -27.94 32.03
C SER A 713 -25.72 -29.09 31.19
N VAL A 714 -25.46 -29.07 29.89
CA VAL A 714 -25.89 -30.14 28.97
C VAL A 714 -25.18 -31.43 29.36
N GLY A 715 -25.97 -32.48 29.69
CA GLY A 715 -25.47 -33.78 30.15
C GLY A 715 -25.62 -34.04 31.65
N ASP A 716 -25.97 -33.03 32.45
CA ASP A 716 -26.26 -33.21 33.87
C ASP A 716 -27.54 -34.03 34.12
N LYS A 717 -27.60 -34.69 35.29
CA LYS A 717 -28.80 -35.41 35.73
C LYS A 717 -29.78 -34.43 36.38
N TYR A 718 -30.83 -34.07 35.65
CA TYR A 718 -31.89 -33.18 36.12
C TYR A 718 -32.58 -33.70 37.39
N GLU A 719 -32.60 -35.02 37.62
CA GLU A 719 -33.26 -35.64 38.78
C GLU A 719 -32.67 -35.16 40.11
N THR A 720 -31.36 -34.96 40.18
CA THR A 720 -30.68 -34.46 41.40
C THR A 720 -31.11 -33.03 41.71
N TYR A 721 -31.25 -32.18 40.68
CA TYR A 721 -31.74 -30.81 40.86
C TYR A 721 -33.20 -30.77 41.34
N TRP A 722 -34.06 -31.68 40.87
CA TRP A 722 -35.45 -31.76 41.35
C TRP A 722 -35.54 -32.20 42.81
N GLU A 723 -34.66 -33.10 43.25
CA GLU A 723 -34.56 -33.50 44.65
C GLU A 723 -34.05 -32.36 45.55
N GLU A 724 -33.03 -31.62 45.11
CA GLU A 724 -32.51 -30.45 45.82
C GLU A 724 -33.57 -29.35 45.96
N LEU A 725 -34.31 -29.05 44.89
CA LEU A 725 -35.38 -28.07 44.91
C LEU A 725 -36.56 -28.50 45.81
N ARG A 726 -36.90 -29.79 45.83
CA ARG A 726 -37.89 -30.32 46.79
C ARG A 726 -37.39 -30.23 48.23
N GLY A 727 -36.12 -30.56 48.48
CA GLY A 727 -35.48 -30.39 49.79
C GLY A 727 -35.44 -28.94 50.26
N GLY A 728 -35.36 -27.99 49.33
CA GLY A 728 -35.45 -26.54 49.58
C GLY A 728 -36.87 -25.99 49.78
N GLY A 729 -37.91 -26.84 49.70
CA GLY A 729 -39.31 -26.44 49.92
C GLY A 729 -40.02 -25.82 48.72
N TYR A 730 -39.43 -25.89 47.52
CA TYR A 730 -40.09 -25.42 46.30
C TYR A 730 -41.13 -26.44 45.81
N ALA A 731 -42.22 -25.95 45.22
CA ALA A 731 -43.31 -26.80 44.73
C ALA A 731 -43.43 -26.83 43.20
N ARG A 732 -42.87 -25.84 42.50
CA ARG A 732 -43.07 -25.66 41.05
C ARG A 732 -41.79 -25.24 40.36
N VAL A 733 -41.63 -25.72 39.13
CA VAL A 733 -40.58 -25.33 38.21
C VAL A 733 -41.20 -24.97 36.86
N ARG A 734 -40.62 -24.02 36.17
CA ARG A 734 -41.00 -23.62 34.83
C ARG A 734 -39.89 -24.02 33.87
N ILE A 735 -40.23 -24.82 32.87
CA ILE A 735 -39.29 -25.38 31.88
C ILE A 735 -39.74 -24.91 30.50
N ASP A 736 -38.87 -24.24 29.76
CA ASP A 736 -39.14 -23.67 28.43
C ASP A 736 -40.44 -22.84 28.39
N GLY A 737 -40.71 -22.11 29.48
CA GLY A 737 -41.88 -21.26 29.62
C GLY A 737 -43.17 -21.97 30.06
N GLN A 738 -43.15 -23.26 30.38
CA GLN A 738 -44.33 -23.98 30.91
C GLN A 738 -44.12 -24.37 32.37
N THR A 739 -45.09 -24.08 33.25
CA THR A 739 -44.98 -24.44 34.68
C THR A 739 -45.43 -25.88 34.91
N TYR A 740 -44.64 -26.62 35.68
CA TYR A 740 -44.87 -27.98 36.13
C TYR A 740 -44.82 -28.06 37.65
N SER A 741 -45.53 -29.02 38.22
CA SER A 741 -45.33 -29.41 39.62
C SER A 741 -44.01 -30.17 39.73
N LEU A 742 -43.24 -29.94 40.80
CA LEU A 742 -42.00 -30.70 41.02
C LEU A 742 -42.24 -32.20 41.26
N ASP A 743 -43.48 -32.59 41.55
CA ASP A 743 -43.89 -33.99 41.67
C ASP A 743 -44.21 -34.65 40.31
N GLU A 744 -44.50 -33.85 39.28
CA GLU A 744 -44.91 -34.28 37.93
C GLU A 744 -44.15 -33.50 36.85
N VAL A 745 -42.82 -33.57 36.90
CA VAL A 745 -41.94 -32.94 35.89
C VAL A 745 -41.88 -33.84 34.64
N PRO A 746 -42.05 -33.31 33.41
CA PRO A 746 -41.97 -34.09 32.19
C PRO A 746 -40.54 -34.59 31.93
N GLU A 747 -40.39 -35.64 31.12
CA GLU A 747 -39.07 -36.06 30.65
C GLU A 747 -38.43 -34.98 29.76
N ILE A 748 -37.23 -34.53 30.15
CA ILE A 748 -36.48 -33.46 29.50
C ILE A 748 -35.40 -34.07 28.59
N ASP A 749 -35.25 -33.54 27.38
CA ASP A 749 -34.21 -33.98 26.45
C ASP A 749 -32.84 -33.48 26.91
N ARG A 750 -32.01 -34.41 27.39
CA ARG A 750 -30.67 -34.13 27.92
C ARG A 750 -29.66 -33.67 26.85
N ARG A 751 -29.99 -33.75 25.56
CA ARG A 751 -29.09 -33.38 24.46
C ARG A 751 -29.21 -31.91 24.06
N ARG A 752 -30.21 -31.19 24.58
CA ARG A 752 -30.42 -29.77 24.30
C ARG A 752 -30.39 -28.96 25.60
N LYS A 753 -30.07 -27.67 25.46
CA LYS A 753 -30.15 -26.71 26.57
C LYS A 753 -31.61 -26.33 26.77
N HIS A 754 -32.05 -26.35 28.02
CA HIS A 754 -33.40 -26.01 28.45
C HIS A 754 -33.39 -24.79 29.37
N ASP A 755 -34.41 -23.92 29.26
CA ASP A 755 -34.58 -22.78 30.16
C ASP A 755 -35.33 -23.26 31.40
N VAL A 756 -34.65 -23.37 32.54
CA VAL A 756 -35.21 -23.84 33.81
C VAL A 756 -35.29 -22.70 34.82
N GLU A 757 -36.50 -22.43 35.31
CA GLU A 757 -36.80 -21.34 36.23
C GLU A 757 -37.59 -21.88 37.43
N VAL A 758 -37.10 -21.69 38.66
CA VAL A 758 -37.80 -22.13 39.87
C VAL A 758 -38.82 -21.07 40.26
N VAL A 759 -40.09 -21.45 40.42
CA VAL A 759 -41.14 -20.50 40.82
C VAL A 759 -41.07 -20.31 42.34
N VAL A 760 -40.64 -19.12 42.76
CA VAL A 760 -40.41 -18.78 44.17
C VAL A 760 -41.69 -18.28 44.83
N ASP A 761 -42.42 -17.35 44.20
CA ASP A 761 -43.69 -16.84 44.72
C ASP A 761 -44.64 -16.44 43.58
N ARG A 762 -45.93 -16.41 43.90
CA ARG A 762 -47.00 -15.90 43.03
C ARG A 762 -47.70 -14.78 43.76
N ILE A 763 -47.57 -13.57 43.25
CA ILE A 763 -47.94 -12.36 43.95
C ILE A 763 -49.05 -11.63 43.20
N VAL A 764 -49.90 -10.97 43.97
CA VAL A 764 -50.84 -9.96 43.46
C VAL A 764 -50.39 -8.62 44.02
N VAL A 765 -50.08 -7.67 43.15
CA VAL A 765 -49.65 -6.32 43.54
C VAL A 765 -50.81 -5.64 44.27
N LYS A 766 -50.56 -5.22 45.52
CA LYS A 766 -51.49 -4.46 46.36
C LYS A 766 -50.77 -3.35 47.10
N SER A 767 -51.49 -2.27 47.41
CA SER A 767 -50.95 -1.11 48.14
C SER A 767 -50.31 -1.43 49.51
N GLY A 768 -50.64 -2.57 50.13
CA GLY A 768 -50.03 -3.07 51.37
C GLY A 768 -49.04 -4.23 51.23
N SER A 769 -48.75 -4.74 50.02
CA SER A 769 -47.96 -5.96 49.82
C SER A 769 -46.44 -5.74 49.69
N ARG A 770 -45.94 -4.52 49.92
CA ARG A 770 -44.52 -4.17 49.70
C ARG A 770 -43.56 -5.09 50.46
N SER A 771 -43.80 -5.33 51.75
CA SER A 771 -42.93 -6.22 52.57
C SER A 771 -42.86 -7.62 52.00
N ARG A 772 -44.00 -8.18 51.57
CA ARG A 772 -44.06 -9.52 50.98
C ARG A 772 -43.33 -9.57 49.63
N ILE A 773 -43.51 -8.54 48.79
CA ILE A 773 -42.80 -8.44 47.50
C ILE A 773 -41.30 -8.34 47.75
N ALA A 774 -40.86 -7.57 48.76
CA ALA A 774 -39.46 -7.46 49.11
C ALA A 774 -38.85 -8.81 49.49
N ASP A 775 -39.46 -9.54 50.42
CA ASP A 775 -39.00 -10.86 50.85
C ASP A 775 -38.90 -11.83 49.67
N SER A 776 -39.93 -11.86 48.81
CA SER A 776 -39.95 -12.73 47.64
C SER A 776 -38.94 -12.31 46.57
N VAL A 777 -38.69 -11.01 46.37
CA VAL A 777 -37.68 -10.50 45.43
C VAL A 777 -36.27 -10.84 45.92
N GLU A 778 -35.96 -10.60 47.19
CA GLU A 778 -34.66 -10.93 47.78
C GLU A 778 -34.38 -12.44 47.72
N HIS A 779 -35.36 -13.25 48.08
CA HIS A 779 -35.24 -14.71 48.00
C HIS A 779 -35.03 -15.19 46.56
N THR A 780 -35.79 -14.64 45.61
CA THR A 780 -35.66 -15.01 44.19
C THR A 780 -34.30 -14.59 43.63
N LEU A 781 -33.83 -13.39 43.95
CA LEU A 781 -32.50 -12.92 43.54
C LEU A 781 -31.39 -13.78 44.15
N SER A 782 -31.51 -14.17 45.42
CA SER A 782 -30.55 -15.06 46.09
C SER A 782 -30.48 -16.43 45.40
N LEU A 783 -31.64 -17.02 45.06
CA LEU A 783 -31.72 -18.32 44.41
C LEU A 783 -31.21 -18.27 42.95
N GLY A 784 -31.54 -17.20 42.22
CA GLY A 784 -31.15 -16.96 40.83
C GLY A 784 -29.76 -16.34 40.67
N LYS A 785 -28.94 -16.34 41.73
CA LYS A 785 -27.57 -15.77 41.74
C LYS A 785 -27.50 -14.33 41.21
N GLY A 786 -28.46 -13.50 41.59
CA GLY A 786 -28.56 -12.09 41.20
C GLY A 786 -29.54 -11.83 40.05
N VAL A 787 -30.19 -12.86 39.49
CA VAL A 787 -31.18 -12.70 38.40
C VAL A 787 -32.57 -13.11 38.87
N LEU A 788 -33.58 -12.33 38.51
CA LEU A 788 -34.99 -12.57 38.79
C LEU A 788 -35.81 -12.41 37.52
N HIS A 789 -36.72 -13.35 37.26
CA HIS A 789 -37.71 -13.26 36.19
C HIS A 789 -39.08 -12.94 36.78
N ALA A 790 -39.64 -11.79 36.40
CA ALA A 790 -41.02 -11.42 36.69
C ALA A 790 -41.89 -11.80 35.49
N ILE A 791 -42.79 -12.77 35.68
CA ILE A 791 -43.65 -13.32 34.63
C ILE A 791 -45.07 -12.85 34.89
N TYR A 792 -45.69 -12.21 33.89
CA TYR A 792 -47.03 -11.63 33.99
C TYR A 792 -48.01 -12.52 33.24
N PRO A 793 -48.93 -13.24 33.93
CA PRO A 793 -49.94 -14.06 33.29
C PRO A 793 -50.85 -13.23 32.40
N GLN A 794 -51.06 -13.70 31.17
CA GLN A 794 -51.92 -13.09 30.18
C GLN A 794 -52.96 -14.12 29.76
N ASP A 795 -54.23 -13.84 30.09
CA ASP A 795 -55.34 -14.80 29.95
C ASP A 795 -55.65 -15.13 28.47
N ASP A 796 -55.17 -14.31 27.53
CA ASP A 796 -55.33 -14.45 26.07
C ASP A 796 -54.20 -15.22 25.37
N LEU A 797 -53.13 -15.57 26.10
CA LEU A 797 -51.95 -16.24 25.54
C LEU A 797 -51.62 -17.55 26.28
N PRO A 798 -51.14 -18.57 25.54
CA PRO A 798 -50.62 -19.78 26.17
C PRO A 798 -49.39 -19.43 27.02
N GLU A 799 -49.23 -20.15 28.13
CA GLU A 799 -48.26 -19.86 29.18
C GLU A 799 -46.80 -19.64 28.73
N PRO A 800 -46.26 -20.37 27.73
CA PRO A 800 -44.91 -20.11 27.20
C PRO A 800 -44.73 -18.74 26.55
N ARG A 801 -45.82 -18.04 26.23
CA ARG A 801 -45.82 -16.71 25.61
C ARG A 801 -46.12 -15.58 26.57
N TRP A 802 -46.34 -15.87 27.86
CA TRP A 802 -46.53 -14.83 28.86
C TRP A 802 -45.34 -13.86 28.90
N GLN A 803 -45.64 -12.58 29.15
CA GLN A 803 -44.62 -11.55 29.21
C GLN A 803 -43.64 -11.84 30.35
N ARG A 804 -42.37 -11.99 30.01
CA ARG A 804 -41.25 -12.18 30.95
C ARG A 804 -40.39 -10.92 30.98
N VAL A 805 -40.26 -10.31 32.15
CA VAL A 805 -39.34 -9.20 32.43
C VAL A 805 -38.18 -9.73 33.27
N VAL A 806 -36.95 -9.47 32.82
CA VAL A 806 -35.72 -9.89 33.51
C VAL A 806 -35.19 -8.72 34.34
N HIS A 807 -34.88 -9.00 35.60
CA HIS A 807 -34.22 -8.09 36.53
C HIS A 807 -32.88 -8.70 36.96
N SER A 808 -31.81 -7.90 36.95
CA SER A 808 -30.43 -8.34 37.27
C SER A 808 -29.59 -7.23 37.89
#